data_AF-A0A8H6GLK3-F1
#
_entry.id   AF-A0A8H6GLK3-F1
#
_cell.length_a   1.000
_cell.length_b   1.000
_cell.length_c   1.000
_cell.angle_alpha   90.00
_cell.angle_beta   90.00
_cell.angle_gamma   90.00
#
_symmetry.space_group_name_H-M   'P 1'
#
loop_
_entity.id
_entity.type
_entity.pdbx_description
1 polymer ?
#
loop_
_entity_poly.entity_id
_entity_poly.type
_entity_poly.pdbx_seq_one_letter_code
_entity_poly.pdbx_strand_id
1 'polypeptide(L)'
;MSLASEDKLVNRSLPRSEHLAATLRPFVIGGASGLVATTCIHPIDVIKVRLQLAGQGGSSPSGLFSVARGVVSQGRLLDLYQGISAGYLRQLVYGTARLGLFYTFEDAFKRRASTQDRDINFVERGVAGLLAGALGSFIGTPTEVALIRMQSDGMKPRAERANYRSVFDALSRITRAEGMRGLWSGTTPTVIRACSTNFGQLTFFSEAKHQLARHTEMSSYTQSLAAAAIAGMFAAILSLPFDFVKTRMQWQNKQIGGGVQYTGFFNCIVMVARTEGLAAFGHGFVPYFFRIAPHAPALRQIHSRATEYLPSNLPECTDSQRSVREAISKICAKYTDEYWLERDTEHKFPWELYNDLASNGWLGICLPEEYGGAGLGISEAAVMLQTISESGAGMNGASSVHMNIFGLEPVAKFGTKEQKERWLVPLIQGKERACFGVTEPNTGLDTLRLQSSATRDGDLYRLKGSKIWISTAQVAEKILILVRTTPLDQVKKPSHGLSLFYTDLDRSAVTVTEIPKMGRSAVDSNTLFFEDWKVPASDMIGKEGEGFKMIMHGMNAERVLVGAEALGIGYAALRRASNYVNERVVFGNPVGKYQGIQHPLAECWMNLESARLMIYLAARLYDQGYVDGEYANAGKYLASESAFKAAERAILSHGGMGYAKEYHVERYLREAMLSRIAPISGEMIKNYIGQKVLGLPKSY
;
A
#
# COMPACT_ATOMS: atom_id res chain seq x y z
N MET A 1 -20.71 -12.71 41.25
CA MET A 1 -20.42 -11.60 42.17
C MET A 1 -18.92 -11.71 42.50
N SER A 2 -18.00 -11.27 41.64
CA SER A 2 -17.61 -9.89 41.35
C SER A 2 -16.80 -9.89 40.04
N LEU A 3 -17.34 -9.26 38.99
CA LEU A 3 -16.67 -8.95 37.71
C LEU A 3 -16.80 -7.44 37.43
N ALA A 4 -16.67 -6.62 38.48
CA ALA A 4 -16.89 -5.17 38.39
C ALA A 4 -15.73 -4.32 38.94
N SER A 5 -14.56 -4.92 39.19
CA SER A 5 -13.44 -4.24 39.84
C SER A 5 -12.15 -4.07 39.01
N GLU A 6 -12.02 -4.64 37.82
CA GLU A 6 -10.78 -4.51 37.02
C GLU A 6 -10.80 -3.39 35.97
N ASP A 7 -11.97 -2.91 35.54
CA ASP A 7 -12.09 -1.79 34.59
C ASP A 7 -11.72 -0.41 35.16
N LYS A 8 -11.33 -0.32 36.44
CA LYS A 8 -10.96 0.94 37.09
C LYS A 8 -9.46 1.21 37.20
N LEU A 9 -8.59 0.35 36.69
CA LEU A 9 -7.13 0.51 36.86
C LEU A 9 -6.34 0.89 35.59
N VAL A 10 -6.96 0.91 34.40
CA VAL A 10 -6.27 1.28 33.14
C VAL A 10 -6.33 2.79 32.82
N ASN A 11 -7.09 3.58 33.58
CA ASN A 11 -7.26 5.03 33.32
C ASN A 11 -6.33 5.93 34.17
N ARG A 12 -5.04 5.60 34.28
CA ARG A 12 -4.02 6.54 34.78
C ARG A 12 -3.53 7.46 33.65
N SER A 13 -4.34 8.50 33.43
CA SER A 13 -3.99 9.85 32.96
C SER A 13 -2.60 10.05 32.33
N LEU A 14 -2.56 10.12 30.99
CA LEU A 14 -1.56 10.93 30.28
C LEU A 14 -1.66 12.38 30.80
N PRO A 15 -0.53 13.11 30.99
CA PRO A 15 -0.56 14.49 31.42
C PRO A 15 -1.42 15.31 30.44
N ARG A 16 -2.31 16.18 30.98
CA ARG A 16 -3.29 16.96 30.20
C ARG A 16 -2.68 17.72 29.00
N SER A 17 -1.40 18.06 29.06
CA SER A 17 -0.65 18.71 27.97
C SER A 17 -0.44 17.83 26.74
N GLU A 18 -0.24 16.52 26.90
CA GLU A 18 0.03 15.59 25.80
C GLU A 18 -1.24 15.16 25.06
N HIS A 19 -2.33 14.96 25.79
CA HIS A 19 -3.65 14.78 25.18
C HIS A 19 -4.05 16.00 24.36
N LEU A 20 -3.76 17.20 24.86
CA LEU A 20 -4.02 18.44 24.15
C LEU A 20 -3.13 18.54 22.90
N ALA A 21 -1.84 18.23 22.98
CA ALA A 21 -0.92 18.28 21.85
C ALA A 21 -1.26 17.27 20.73
N ALA A 22 -1.60 16.03 21.10
CA ALA A 22 -2.02 14.99 20.14
C ALA A 22 -3.37 15.35 19.48
N THR A 23 -4.30 15.92 20.26
CA THR A 23 -5.59 16.39 19.73
C THR A 23 -5.40 17.62 18.83
N LEU A 24 -4.48 18.54 19.15
CA LEU A 24 -4.24 19.78 18.41
C LEU A 24 -3.41 19.60 17.14
N ARG A 25 -2.55 18.58 17.07
CA ARG A 25 -1.60 18.39 15.96
C ARG A 25 -2.26 18.34 14.56
N PRO A 26 -3.37 17.60 14.33
CA PRO A 26 -4.07 17.63 13.04
C PRO A 26 -4.63 19.02 12.70
N PHE A 27 -5.09 19.77 13.70
CA PHE A 27 -5.61 21.14 13.50
C PHE A 27 -4.51 22.15 13.19
N VAL A 28 -3.32 22.01 13.80
CA VAL A 28 -2.17 22.89 13.52
C VAL A 28 -1.64 22.64 12.12
N ILE A 29 -1.45 21.38 11.72
CA ILE A 29 -0.96 21.03 10.37
C ILE A 29 -2.02 21.35 9.30
N GLY A 30 -3.29 21.03 9.56
CA GLY A 30 -4.41 21.37 8.67
C GLY A 30 -4.63 22.88 8.55
N GLY A 31 -4.47 23.62 9.65
CA GLY A 31 -4.52 25.07 9.68
C GLY A 31 -3.38 25.70 8.89
N ALA A 32 -2.13 25.31 9.16
CA ALA A 32 -0.94 25.83 8.48
C ALA A 32 -0.96 25.56 6.97
N SER A 33 -1.31 24.34 6.55
CA SER A 33 -1.46 24.00 5.13
C SER A 33 -2.58 24.78 4.45
N GLY A 34 -3.71 24.98 5.14
CA GLY A 34 -4.80 25.83 4.68
C GLY A 34 -4.40 27.30 4.48
N LEU A 35 -3.58 27.85 5.39
CA LEU A 35 -3.08 29.22 5.26
C LEU A 35 -2.18 29.37 4.02
N VAL A 36 -1.24 28.45 3.82
CA VAL A 36 -0.36 28.45 2.63
C VAL A 36 -1.17 28.35 1.33
N ALA A 37 -2.12 27.42 1.27
CA ALA A 37 -2.98 27.27 0.10
C ALA A 37 -3.81 28.53 -0.18
N THR A 38 -4.30 29.19 0.88
CA THR A 38 -5.02 30.46 0.77
C THR A 38 -4.12 31.54 0.18
N THR A 39 -2.88 31.68 0.64
CA THR A 39 -1.92 32.64 0.08
C THR A 39 -1.67 32.45 -1.42
N CYS A 40 -1.59 31.20 -1.89
CA CYS A 40 -1.37 30.93 -3.30
C CYS A 40 -2.60 31.23 -4.17
N ILE A 41 -3.81 30.93 -3.67
CA ILE A 41 -5.06 31.02 -4.46
C ILE A 41 -5.75 32.39 -4.34
N HIS A 42 -5.45 33.18 -3.30
CA HIS A 42 -6.14 34.43 -3.00
C HIS A 42 -6.23 35.42 -4.19
N PRO A 43 -5.18 35.64 -5.01
CA PRO A 43 -5.27 36.50 -6.18
C PRO A 43 -6.35 36.07 -7.18
N ILE A 44 -6.47 34.75 -7.41
CA ILE A 44 -7.47 34.16 -8.31
C ILE A 44 -8.88 34.37 -7.74
N ASP A 45 -9.04 34.27 -6.42
CA ASP A 45 -10.33 34.48 -5.76
C ASP A 45 -10.80 35.93 -5.83
N VAL A 46 -9.90 36.91 -5.67
CA VAL A 46 -10.21 38.34 -5.82
C VAL A 46 -10.73 38.61 -7.24
N ILE A 47 -10.05 38.09 -8.26
CA ILE A 47 -10.46 38.27 -9.66
C ILE A 47 -11.83 37.62 -9.91
N LYS A 48 -12.06 36.42 -9.38
CA LYS A 48 -13.37 35.73 -9.46
C LYS A 48 -14.49 36.56 -8.84
N VAL A 49 -14.31 37.10 -7.63
CA VAL A 49 -15.34 37.91 -6.96
C VAL A 49 -15.66 39.17 -7.78
N ARG A 50 -14.65 39.84 -8.33
CA ARG A 50 -14.87 41.04 -9.16
C ARG A 50 -15.59 40.71 -10.47
N LEU A 51 -15.24 39.60 -11.13
CA LEU A 51 -15.95 39.13 -12.33
C LEU A 51 -17.42 38.80 -12.06
N GLN A 52 -17.72 38.15 -10.94
CA GLN A 52 -19.10 37.83 -10.54
C GLN A 52 -19.92 39.08 -10.21
N LEU A 53 -19.28 40.21 -9.89
CA LEU A 53 -19.95 41.45 -9.53
C LEU A 53 -20.05 42.48 -10.67
N ALA A 54 -19.21 42.37 -11.71
CA ALA A 54 -19.07 43.35 -12.80
C ALA A 54 -20.36 43.64 -13.62
N GLY A 55 -21.35 42.75 -13.61
CA GLY A 55 -22.62 42.93 -14.36
C GLY A 55 -23.56 44.03 -13.84
N GLN A 56 -23.29 44.65 -12.68
CA GLN A 56 -24.19 45.64 -12.06
C GLN A 56 -23.96 47.11 -12.50
N GLY A 57 -23.03 47.37 -13.42
CA GLY A 57 -22.61 48.73 -13.82
C GLY A 57 -22.81 49.11 -15.30
N GLY A 58 -23.51 48.30 -16.10
CA GLY A 58 -23.77 48.61 -17.52
C GLY A 58 -22.59 48.42 -18.50
N SER A 59 -21.44 47.94 -18.03
CA SER A 59 -20.29 47.60 -18.88
C SER A 59 -20.16 46.09 -19.09
N SER A 60 -19.99 45.65 -20.35
CA SER A 60 -19.86 44.24 -20.75
C SER A 60 -18.72 43.50 -20.01
N PRO A 61 -18.86 42.19 -19.76
CA PRO A 61 -17.94 41.43 -18.94
C PRO A 61 -16.59 41.25 -19.66
N SER A 62 -15.57 41.93 -19.17
CA SER A 62 -14.20 41.80 -19.66
C SER A 62 -13.57 40.49 -19.13
N GLY A 63 -12.80 39.76 -19.95
CA GLY A 63 -12.20 38.47 -19.60
C GLY A 63 -11.24 38.48 -18.40
N LEU A 64 -10.80 37.29 -17.97
CA LEU A 64 -9.91 37.08 -16.82
C LEU A 64 -8.69 38.03 -16.84
N PHE A 65 -8.04 38.15 -18.00
CA PHE A 65 -6.83 38.95 -18.17
C PHE A 65 -7.08 40.46 -18.17
N SER A 66 -8.24 40.93 -18.62
CA SER A 66 -8.57 42.37 -18.60
C SER A 66 -8.96 42.84 -17.21
N VAL A 67 -9.66 42.01 -16.42
CA VAL A 67 -9.91 42.31 -14.99
C VAL A 67 -8.61 42.27 -14.19
N ALA A 68 -7.77 41.25 -14.39
CA ALA A 68 -6.46 41.17 -13.74
C ALA A 68 -5.57 42.39 -14.09
N ARG A 69 -5.52 42.78 -15.36
CA ARG A 69 -4.80 43.98 -15.83
C ARG A 69 -5.42 45.27 -15.27
N GLY A 70 -6.75 45.34 -15.15
CA GLY A 70 -7.47 46.45 -14.52
C GLY A 70 -7.07 46.63 -13.06
N VAL A 71 -7.02 45.54 -12.28
CA VAL A 71 -6.58 45.56 -10.87
C VAL A 71 -5.12 46.01 -10.74
N VAL A 72 -4.24 45.52 -11.60
CA VAL A 72 -2.80 45.86 -11.60
C VAL A 72 -2.55 47.28 -12.12
N SER A 73 -3.39 47.80 -13.03
CA SER A 73 -3.26 49.16 -13.58
C SER A 73 -3.80 50.26 -12.66
N GLN A 74 -4.71 49.92 -11.74
CA GLN A 74 -5.33 50.87 -10.80
C GLN A 74 -4.67 50.90 -9.41
N GLY A 75 -3.66 50.04 -9.16
CA GLY A 75 -3.07 49.78 -7.84
C GLY A 75 -1.73 49.03 -7.85
N ARG A 76 -1.18 48.68 -6.66
CA ARG A 76 0.07 47.88 -6.51
C ARG A 76 -0.27 46.38 -6.59
N LEU A 77 0.68 45.51 -6.95
CA LEU A 77 0.52 44.04 -6.96
C LEU A 77 -0.12 43.47 -5.67
N LEU A 78 0.05 44.16 -4.53
CA LEU A 78 -0.52 43.79 -3.23
C LEU A 78 -2.05 43.94 -3.14
N ASP A 79 -2.70 44.68 -4.04
CA ASP A 79 -4.17 44.82 -4.06
C ASP A 79 -4.88 43.53 -4.48
N LEU A 80 -4.17 42.61 -5.14
CA LEU A 80 -4.64 41.23 -5.37
C LEU A 80 -4.71 40.40 -4.08
N TYR A 81 -4.13 40.89 -2.98
CA TYR A 81 -4.17 40.28 -1.65
C TYR A 81 -5.15 40.97 -0.68
N GLN A 82 -5.97 41.90 -1.19
CA GLN A 82 -7.01 42.55 -0.40
C GLN A 82 -7.97 41.51 0.18
N GLY A 83 -8.19 41.54 1.50
CA GLY A 83 -9.04 40.56 2.19
C GLY A 83 -8.36 39.26 2.62
N ILE A 84 -7.03 39.11 2.46
CA ILE A 84 -6.30 37.88 2.84
C ILE A 84 -6.49 37.50 4.31
N SER A 85 -6.60 38.48 5.21
CA SER A 85 -6.85 38.22 6.64
C SER A 85 -8.21 37.57 6.89
N ALA A 86 -9.24 37.91 6.10
CA ALA A 86 -10.52 37.21 6.11
C ALA A 86 -10.42 35.83 5.45
N GLY A 87 -9.58 35.68 4.42
CA GLY A 87 -9.27 34.39 3.81
C GLY A 87 -8.64 33.40 4.79
N TYR A 88 -7.67 33.87 5.58
CA TYR A 88 -7.02 33.09 6.63
C TYR A 88 -8.00 32.71 7.74
N LEU A 89 -8.76 33.68 8.26
CA LEU A 89 -9.75 33.40 9.30
C LEU A 89 -10.81 32.41 8.80
N ARG A 90 -11.26 32.56 7.56
CA ARG A 90 -12.19 31.61 6.92
C ARG A 90 -11.61 30.20 6.89
N GLN A 91 -10.34 30.04 6.49
CA GLN A 91 -9.74 28.71 6.40
C GLN A 91 -9.54 28.07 7.78
N LEU A 92 -9.16 28.86 8.78
CA LEU A 92 -9.05 28.40 10.17
C LEU A 92 -10.40 28.00 10.73
N VAL A 93 -11.45 28.82 10.56
CA VAL A 93 -12.80 28.57 11.10
C VAL A 93 -13.48 27.42 10.35
N TYR A 94 -13.50 27.45 9.01
CA TYR A 94 -14.15 26.44 8.20
C TYR A 94 -13.42 25.09 8.25
N GLY A 95 -12.08 25.11 8.16
CA GLY A 95 -11.27 23.89 8.18
C GLY A 95 -11.35 23.14 9.51
N THR A 96 -11.25 23.87 10.63
CA THR A 96 -11.34 23.28 11.98
C THR A 96 -12.76 22.79 12.28
N ALA A 97 -13.79 23.59 11.98
CA ALA A 97 -15.17 23.20 12.20
C ALA A 97 -15.57 21.99 11.34
N ARG A 98 -15.22 21.97 10.05
CA ARG A 98 -15.54 20.86 9.15
C ARG A 98 -14.88 19.56 9.59
N LEU A 99 -13.59 19.58 9.94
CA LEU A 99 -12.87 18.36 10.38
C LEU A 99 -13.37 17.88 11.74
N GLY A 100 -13.55 18.79 12.70
CA GLY A 100 -14.09 18.44 14.02
C GLY A 100 -15.50 17.84 13.93
N LEU A 101 -16.38 18.44 13.14
CA LEU A 101 -17.73 17.93 12.92
C LEU A 101 -17.74 16.61 12.15
N PHE A 102 -16.84 16.45 11.16
CA PHE A 102 -16.70 15.19 10.43
C PHE A 102 -16.34 14.03 11.36
N TYR A 103 -15.30 14.18 12.18
CA TYR A 103 -14.92 13.15 13.14
C TYR A 103 -16.01 12.90 14.18
N THR A 104 -16.70 13.95 14.64
CA THR A 104 -17.83 13.81 15.59
C THR A 104 -18.98 13.00 14.99
N PHE A 105 -19.36 13.27 13.73
CA PHE A 105 -20.41 12.51 13.05
C PHE A 105 -19.95 11.09 12.70
N GLU A 106 -18.70 10.93 12.25
CA GLU A 106 -18.13 9.63 11.96
C GLU A 106 -18.10 8.73 13.21
N ASP A 107 -17.68 9.27 14.36
CA ASP A 107 -17.70 8.54 15.64
C ASP A 107 -19.12 8.21 16.10
N ALA A 108 -20.08 9.12 15.88
CA ALA A 108 -21.49 8.86 16.18
C ALA A 108 -22.06 7.72 15.30
N PHE A 109 -21.72 7.70 14.01
CA PHE A 109 -22.11 6.62 13.09
C PHE A 109 -21.37 5.31 13.39
N LYS A 110 -20.09 5.35 13.75
CA LYS A 110 -19.31 4.18 14.19
C LYS A 110 -19.90 3.56 15.45
N ARG A 111 -20.29 4.37 16.45
CA ARG A 111 -20.96 3.88 17.67
C ARG A 111 -22.28 3.17 17.34
N ARG A 112 -23.06 3.70 16.39
CA ARG A 112 -24.32 3.09 15.94
C ARG A 112 -24.13 1.83 15.08
N ALA A 113 -23.09 1.80 14.25
CA ALA A 113 -22.75 0.64 13.42
C ALA A 113 -22.18 -0.51 14.28
N SER A 114 -21.34 -0.19 15.28
CA SER A 114 -20.82 -1.14 16.28
C SER A 114 -21.93 -1.78 17.13
N THR A 115 -23.01 -1.05 17.47
CA THR A 115 -24.18 -1.66 18.12
C THR A 115 -24.96 -2.65 17.23
N GLN A 116 -24.64 -2.72 15.94
CA GLN A 116 -25.24 -3.62 14.95
C GLN A 116 -24.21 -4.61 14.35
N ASP A 117 -23.04 -4.73 14.98
CA ASP A 117 -21.91 -5.60 14.56
C ASP A 117 -21.52 -5.42 13.08
N ARG A 118 -21.55 -4.18 12.59
CA ARG A 118 -21.18 -3.84 11.21
C ARG A 118 -20.27 -2.61 11.15
N ASP A 119 -19.49 -2.54 10.08
CA ASP A 119 -18.75 -1.33 9.73
C ASP A 119 -19.63 -0.27 9.06
N ILE A 120 -19.20 0.98 9.17
CA ILE A 120 -19.84 2.12 8.52
C ILE A 120 -19.73 2.01 6.99
N ASN A 121 -20.86 2.09 6.29
CA ASN A 121 -20.90 1.94 4.84
C ASN A 121 -20.56 3.26 4.11
N PHE A 122 -20.36 3.19 2.78
CA PHE A 122 -20.02 4.34 1.94
C PHE A 122 -21.08 5.46 2.02
N VAL A 123 -22.37 5.11 2.09
CA VAL A 123 -23.47 6.07 2.16
C VAL A 123 -23.43 6.83 3.49
N GLU A 124 -23.19 6.14 4.61
CA GLU A 124 -23.09 6.75 5.95
C GLU A 124 -21.88 7.67 6.07
N ARG A 125 -20.72 7.28 5.51
CA ARG A 125 -19.54 8.17 5.38
C ARG A 125 -19.84 9.39 4.51
N GLY A 126 -20.56 9.19 3.40
CA GLY A 126 -21.02 10.27 2.52
C GLY A 126 -21.95 11.26 3.23
N VAL A 127 -22.91 10.75 4.01
CA VAL A 127 -23.84 11.55 4.82
C VAL A 127 -23.09 12.32 5.91
N ALA A 128 -22.14 11.69 6.61
CA ALA A 128 -21.29 12.37 7.58
C ALA A 128 -20.50 13.53 6.95
N GLY A 129 -19.93 13.32 5.76
CA GLY A 129 -19.24 14.34 4.98
C GLY A 129 -20.14 15.51 4.55
N LEU A 130 -21.37 15.22 4.11
CA LEU A 130 -22.34 16.24 3.71
C LEU A 130 -22.83 17.07 4.91
N LEU A 131 -23.15 16.43 6.04
CA LEU A 131 -23.58 17.12 7.26
C LEU A 131 -22.46 17.99 7.84
N ALA A 132 -21.23 17.47 7.92
CA ALA A 132 -20.06 18.24 8.34
C ALA A 132 -19.78 19.41 7.40
N GLY A 133 -19.95 19.22 6.09
CA GLY A 133 -19.79 20.27 5.07
C GLY A 133 -20.84 21.38 5.19
N ALA A 134 -22.10 21.03 5.43
CA ALA A 134 -23.20 21.97 5.59
C ALA A 134 -23.05 22.82 6.87
N LEU A 135 -22.78 22.17 8.00
CA LEU A 135 -22.59 22.86 9.28
C LEU A 135 -21.29 23.66 9.32
N GLY A 136 -20.20 23.14 8.75
CA GLY A 136 -18.95 23.89 8.58
C GLY A 136 -19.16 25.14 7.73
N SER A 137 -19.97 25.07 6.67
CA SER A 137 -20.31 26.21 5.82
C SER A 137 -21.13 27.26 6.57
N PHE A 138 -22.08 26.84 7.41
CA PHE A 138 -22.84 27.74 8.28
C PHE A 138 -21.94 28.50 9.25
N ILE A 139 -21.02 27.80 9.92
CA ILE A 139 -20.07 28.38 10.88
C ILE A 139 -19.09 29.33 10.18
N GLY A 140 -18.67 29.00 8.95
CA GLY A 140 -17.77 29.82 8.16
C GLY A 140 -18.40 31.06 7.52
N THR A 141 -19.74 31.12 7.37
CA THR A 141 -20.43 32.17 6.60
C THR A 141 -20.07 33.61 7.03
N PRO A 142 -19.97 33.96 8.33
CA PRO A 142 -19.55 35.30 8.76
C PRO A 142 -18.20 35.74 8.19
N THR A 143 -17.23 34.83 8.16
CA THR A 143 -15.90 35.10 7.60
C THR A 143 -15.92 35.23 6.08
N GLU A 144 -16.84 34.54 5.40
CA GLU A 144 -17.05 34.67 3.96
C GLU A 144 -17.68 36.02 3.58
N VAL A 145 -18.68 36.49 4.33
CA VAL A 145 -19.29 37.81 4.12
C VAL A 145 -18.23 38.91 4.27
N ALA A 146 -17.40 38.84 5.32
CA ALA A 146 -16.30 39.77 5.51
C ALA A 146 -15.29 39.71 4.35
N LEU A 147 -14.93 38.50 3.90
CA LEU A 147 -14.02 38.30 2.77
C LEU A 147 -14.54 38.95 1.49
N ILE A 148 -15.79 38.68 1.10
CA ILE A 148 -16.36 39.22 -0.15
C ILE A 148 -16.45 40.75 -0.10
N ARG A 149 -16.83 41.34 1.04
CA ARG A 149 -16.89 42.81 1.19
C ARG A 149 -15.50 43.44 1.15
N MET A 150 -14.50 42.81 1.74
CA MET A 150 -13.12 43.28 1.65
C MET A 150 -12.55 43.16 0.22
N GLN A 151 -12.85 42.09 -0.51
CA GLN A 151 -12.36 41.89 -1.89
C GLN A 151 -13.04 42.82 -2.91
N SER A 152 -14.30 43.17 -2.67
CA SER A 152 -15.10 44.05 -3.53
C SER A 152 -14.95 45.54 -3.21
N ASP A 153 -14.43 45.91 -2.03
CA ASP A 153 -14.21 47.31 -1.64
C ASP A 153 -13.31 48.06 -2.64
N GLY A 154 -12.35 47.36 -3.24
CA GLY A 154 -11.49 47.91 -4.29
C GLY A 154 -12.20 48.28 -5.60
N MET A 155 -13.45 47.84 -5.81
CA MET A 155 -14.25 48.23 -6.98
C MET A 155 -14.96 49.57 -6.81
N LYS A 156 -15.03 50.11 -5.59
CA LYS A 156 -15.63 51.43 -5.35
C LYS A 156 -14.65 52.55 -5.74
N PRO A 157 -15.15 53.73 -6.16
CA PRO A 157 -14.33 54.93 -6.30
C PRO A 157 -13.52 55.20 -5.03
N ARG A 158 -12.29 55.72 -5.15
CA ARG A 158 -11.36 55.86 -4.00
C ARG A 158 -11.95 56.62 -2.80
N ALA A 159 -12.89 57.54 -3.05
CA ALA A 159 -13.58 58.31 -2.02
C ALA A 159 -14.64 57.52 -1.21
N GLU A 160 -15.16 56.41 -1.75
CA GLU A 160 -16.28 55.62 -1.17
C GLU A 160 -15.82 54.27 -0.58
N ARG A 161 -14.51 54.02 -0.56
CA ARG A 161 -13.92 52.77 -0.04
C ARG A 161 -13.97 52.74 1.48
N ALA A 162 -14.43 51.63 2.03
CA ALA A 162 -14.49 51.41 3.47
C ALA A 162 -13.10 51.20 4.11
N ASN A 163 -12.11 50.81 3.31
CA ASN A 163 -10.70 50.62 3.70
C ASN A 163 -10.55 49.79 4.98
N TYR A 164 -11.11 48.57 4.96
CA TYR A 164 -11.07 47.64 6.08
C TYR A 164 -9.63 47.33 6.50
N ARG A 165 -9.32 47.51 7.80
CA ARG A 165 -7.97 47.24 8.34
C ARG A 165 -7.71 45.75 8.59
N SER A 166 -8.75 45.02 8.97
CA SER A 166 -8.68 43.58 9.25
C SER A 166 -10.05 42.93 9.11
N VAL A 167 -10.08 41.60 9.14
CA VAL A 167 -11.34 40.83 9.19
C VAL A 167 -12.20 41.19 10.42
N PHE A 168 -11.59 41.47 11.57
CA PHE A 168 -12.32 41.85 12.78
C PHE A 168 -12.96 43.23 12.66
N ASP A 169 -12.26 44.18 12.03
CA ASP A 169 -12.80 45.50 11.70
C ASP A 169 -14.00 45.37 10.73
N ALA A 170 -13.87 44.53 9.70
CA ALA A 170 -14.96 44.23 8.78
C ALA A 170 -16.18 43.61 9.49
N LEU A 171 -15.98 42.55 10.27
CA LEU A 171 -17.07 41.90 11.03
C LEU A 171 -17.77 42.87 11.99
N SER A 172 -17.02 43.72 12.69
CA SER A 172 -17.58 44.69 13.64
C SER A 172 -18.43 45.75 12.91
N ARG A 173 -17.94 46.28 11.78
CA ARG A 173 -18.69 47.27 10.99
C ARG A 173 -19.93 46.68 10.34
N ILE A 174 -19.86 45.47 9.83
CA ILE A 174 -21.02 44.75 9.26
C ILE A 174 -22.08 44.55 10.34
N THR A 175 -21.67 44.12 11.53
CA THR A 175 -22.58 43.91 12.67
C THR A 175 -23.23 45.20 13.13
N ARG A 176 -22.49 46.32 13.17
CA ARG A 176 -23.04 47.63 13.54
C ARG A 176 -23.99 48.20 12.49
N ALA A 177 -23.72 47.95 11.21
CA ALA A 177 -24.52 48.50 10.11
C ALA A 177 -25.79 47.67 9.83
N GLU A 178 -25.72 46.34 9.94
CA GLU A 178 -26.77 45.43 9.46
C GLU A 178 -27.33 44.50 10.55
N GLY A 179 -26.80 44.58 11.77
CA GLY A 179 -27.10 43.66 12.85
C GLY A 179 -26.45 42.28 12.70
N MET A 180 -26.55 41.45 13.75
CA MET A 180 -25.93 40.13 13.81
C MET A 180 -26.38 39.18 12.69
N ARG A 181 -27.63 39.31 12.22
CA ARG A 181 -28.17 38.47 11.14
C ARG A 181 -27.53 38.75 9.77
N GLY A 182 -26.92 39.93 9.58
CA GLY A 182 -26.21 40.28 8.34
C GLY A 182 -25.00 39.39 8.06
N LEU A 183 -24.35 38.87 9.11
CA LEU A 183 -23.20 37.97 9.02
C LEU A 183 -23.53 36.59 8.41
N TRP A 184 -24.81 36.19 8.40
CA TRP A 184 -25.29 34.94 7.78
C TRP A 184 -26.02 35.18 6.46
N SER A 185 -25.86 36.36 5.86
CA SER A 185 -26.31 36.60 4.49
C SER A 185 -25.68 35.60 3.52
N GLY A 186 -26.51 35.02 2.64
CA GLY A 186 -26.03 34.03 1.67
C GLY A 186 -25.72 32.64 2.24
N THR A 187 -26.08 32.31 3.49
CA THR A 187 -25.84 30.96 4.07
C THR A 187 -26.42 29.83 3.19
N THR A 188 -27.66 29.99 2.72
CA THR A 188 -28.33 28.98 1.89
C THR A 188 -27.56 28.66 0.60
N PRO A 189 -27.20 29.63 -0.26
CA PRO A 189 -26.37 29.34 -1.42
C PRO A 189 -24.97 28.83 -1.05
N THR A 190 -24.38 29.24 0.08
CA THR A 190 -23.09 28.70 0.54
C THR A 190 -23.15 27.20 0.83
N VAL A 191 -24.19 26.75 1.55
CA VAL A 191 -24.41 25.34 1.88
C VAL A 191 -24.67 24.52 0.62
N ILE A 192 -25.56 24.99 -0.26
CA ILE A 192 -25.89 24.31 -1.51
C ILE A 192 -24.63 24.19 -2.38
N ARG A 193 -23.85 25.26 -2.54
CA ARG A 193 -22.58 25.25 -3.26
C ARG A 193 -21.60 24.21 -2.71
N ALA A 194 -21.46 24.12 -1.39
CA ALA A 194 -20.57 23.15 -0.75
C ALA A 194 -21.01 21.71 -1.03
N CYS A 195 -22.30 21.42 -0.95
CA CYS A 195 -22.87 20.11 -1.29
C CYS A 195 -22.66 19.77 -2.77
N SER A 196 -22.95 20.71 -3.69
CA SER A 196 -22.74 20.53 -5.13
C SER A 196 -21.28 20.32 -5.50
N THR A 197 -20.35 21.01 -4.82
CA THR A 197 -18.90 20.83 -5.04
C THR A 197 -18.46 19.43 -4.63
N ASN A 198 -18.86 18.97 -3.43
CA ASN A 198 -18.49 17.65 -2.93
C ASN A 198 -19.08 16.53 -3.80
N PHE A 199 -20.35 16.67 -4.22
CA PHE A 199 -20.99 15.73 -5.13
C PHE A 199 -20.25 15.66 -6.48
N GLY A 200 -19.95 16.81 -7.08
CA GLY A 200 -19.21 16.89 -8.34
C GLY A 200 -17.82 16.25 -8.27
N GLN A 201 -17.08 16.44 -7.17
CA GLN A 201 -15.76 15.86 -7.01
C GLN A 201 -15.81 14.35 -6.78
N LEU A 202 -16.65 13.87 -5.86
CA LEU A 202 -16.66 12.45 -5.47
C LEU A 202 -17.25 11.55 -6.55
N THR A 203 -18.39 11.94 -7.12
CA THR A 203 -19.11 11.11 -8.09
C THR A 203 -18.36 11.03 -9.42
N PHE A 204 -17.84 12.15 -9.91
CA PHE A 204 -17.20 12.19 -11.23
C PHE A 204 -15.72 11.81 -11.21
N PHE A 205 -15.02 11.88 -10.07
CA PHE A 205 -13.64 11.40 -10.00
C PHE A 205 -13.55 9.89 -10.19
N SER A 206 -14.39 9.13 -9.47
CA SER A 206 -14.40 7.67 -9.56
C SER A 206 -14.80 7.21 -10.97
N GLU A 207 -15.87 7.82 -11.53
CA GLU A 207 -16.35 7.48 -12.85
C GLU A 207 -15.37 7.88 -13.96
N ALA A 208 -14.81 9.10 -13.91
CA ALA A 208 -13.81 9.53 -14.88
C ALA A 208 -12.56 8.66 -14.85
N LYS A 209 -12.10 8.26 -13.66
CA LYS A 209 -10.96 7.35 -13.52
C LYS A 209 -11.25 5.97 -14.11
N HIS A 210 -12.44 5.42 -13.85
CA HIS A 210 -12.89 4.14 -14.40
C HIS A 210 -13.01 4.18 -15.93
N GLN A 211 -13.60 5.23 -16.49
CA GLN A 211 -13.76 5.38 -17.95
C GLN A 211 -12.43 5.61 -18.66
N LEU A 212 -11.53 6.43 -18.09
CA LEU A 212 -10.17 6.64 -18.62
C LEU A 212 -9.35 5.34 -18.61
N ALA A 213 -9.45 4.54 -17.54
CA ALA A 213 -8.79 3.25 -17.48
C ALA A 213 -9.31 2.26 -18.53
N ARG A 214 -10.59 2.35 -18.92
CA ARG A 214 -11.22 1.43 -19.89
C ARG A 214 -10.97 1.81 -21.36
N HIS A 215 -10.75 3.09 -21.66
CA HIS A 215 -10.71 3.60 -23.04
C HIS A 215 -9.36 4.23 -23.44
N THR A 216 -8.39 4.33 -22.52
CA THR A 216 -7.09 4.96 -22.80
C THR A 216 -5.91 4.18 -22.20
N GLU A 217 -4.80 4.09 -22.94
CA GLU A 217 -3.52 3.50 -22.48
C GLU A 217 -2.64 4.54 -21.76
N MET A 218 -3.23 5.47 -21.00
CA MET A 218 -2.48 6.49 -20.28
C MET A 218 -1.87 5.93 -18.99
N SER A 219 -0.72 6.46 -18.53
CA SER A 219 -0.15 6.07 -17.24
C SER A 219 -1.12 6.33 -16.07
N SER A 220 -1.06 5.52 -15.00
CA SER A 220 -1.93 5.66 -13.81
C SER A 220 -1.89 7.08 -13.18
N TYR A 221 -0.73 7.75 -13.27
CA TYR A 221 -0.59 9.15 -12.88
C TYR A 221 -1.40 10.08 -13.79
N THR A 222 -1.26 9.95 -15.11
CA THR A 222 -1.97 10.80 -16.07
C THR A 222 -3.47 10.53 -16.05
N GLN A 223 -3.90 9.28 -15.84
CA GLN A 223 -5.30 8.93 -15.62
C GLN A 223 -5.86 9.58 -14.35
N SER A 224 -5.12 9.54 -13.24
CA SER A 224 -5.55 10.17 -11.99
C SER A 224 -5.57 11.69 -12.09
N LEU A 225 -4.62 12.30 -12.82
CA LEU A 225 -4.59 13.73 -13.08
C LEU A 225 -5.71 14.17 -14.03
N ALA A 226 -5.99 13.41 -15.08
CA ALA A 226 -7.09 13.65 -16.01
C ALA A 226 -8.45 13.46 -15.33
N ALA A 227 -8.62 12.40 -14.52
CA ALA A 227 -9.82 12.18 -13.72
C ALA A 227 -10.04 13.32 -12.71
N ALA A 228 -8.97 13.81 -12.08
CA ALA A 228 -9.02 14.99 -11.22
C ALA A 228 -9.45 16.25 -11.95
N ALA A 229 -8.93 16.49 -13.16
CA ALA A 229 -9.31 17.63 -13.99
C ALA A 229 -10.78 17.54 -14.44
N ILE A 230 -11.24 16.36 -14.85
CA ILE A 230 -12.63 16.10 -15.24
C ILE A 230 -13.56 16.29 -14.03
N ALA A 231 -13.23 15.72 -12.87
CA ALA A 231 -13.99 15.90 -11.65
C ALA A 231 -14.04 17.38 -11.20
N GLY A 232 -12.91 18.09 -11.32
CA GLY A 232 -12.83 19.52 -11.09
C GLY A 232 -13.73 20.34 -12.03
N MET A 233 -13.85 19.91 -13.29
CA MET A 233 -14.73 20.51 -14.29
C MET A 233 -16.20 20.35 -13.91
N PHE A 234 -16.63 19.13 -13.60
CA PHE A 234 -18.01 18.87 -13.16
C PHE A 234 -18.34 19.55 -11.84
N ALA A 235 -17.41 19.55 -10.88
CA ALA A 235 -17.57 20.29 -9.64
C ALA A 235 -17.73 21.80 -9.89
N ALA A 236 -16.96 22.38 -10.82
CA ALA A 236 -17.08 23.78 -11.20
C ALA A 236 -18.45 24.07 -11.83
N ILE A 237 -18.88 23.28 -12.80
CA ILE A 237 -20.18 23.44 -13.49
C ILE A 237 -21.36 23.36 -12.51
N LEU A 238 -21.37 22.35 -11.64
CA LEU A 238 -22.48 22.10 -10.72
C LEU A 238 -22.55 23.11 -9.57
N SER A 239 -21.44 23.75 -9.20
CA SER A 239 -21.38 24.62 -8.03
C SER A 239 -21.28 26.11 -8.34
N LEU A 240 -20.81 26.50 -9.54
CA LEU A 240 -20.62 27.91 -9.91
C LEU A 240 -21.90 28.76 -9.85
N PRO A 241 -23.09 28.30 -10.31
CA PRO A 241 -24.31 29.11 -10.20
C PRO A 241 -24.64 29.48 -8.76
N PHE A 242 -24.37 28.57 -7.82
CA PHE A 242 -24.58 28.80 -6.39
C PHE A 242 -23.51 29.70 -5.79
N ASP A 243 -22.25 29.60 -6.25
CA ASP A 243 -21.18 30.54 -5.87
C ASP A 243 -21.47 31.96 -6.36
N PHE A 244 -22.01 32.12 -7.58
CA PHE A 244 -22.40 33.41 -8.13
C PHE A 244 -23.51 34.07 -7.28
N VAL A 245 -24.59 33.32 -6.99
CA VAL A 245 -25.71 33.82 -6.17
C VAL A 245 -25.24 34.16 -4.76
N LYS A 246 -24.37 33.33 -4.18
CA LYS A 246 -23.72 33.61 -2.88
C LYS A 246 -22.99 34.96 -2.95
N THR A 247 -22.11 35.16 -3.93
CA THR A 247 -21.32 36.40 -4.05
C THR A 247 -22.18 37.64 -4.16
N ARG A 248 -23.26 37.60 -4.96
CA ARG A 248 -24.23 38.70 -5.10
C ARG A 248 -24.94 39.02 -3.78
N MET A 249 -25.42 37.99 -3.08
CA MET A 249 -26.15 38.15 -1.83
C MET A 249 -25.25 38.63 -0.67
N GLN A 250 -24.00 38.19 -0.62
CA GLN A 250 -23.03 38.55 0.44
C GLN A 250 -22.41 39.94 0.23
N TRP A 251 -22.36 40.40 -1.02
CA TRP A 251 -21.91 41.74 -1.37
C TRP A 251 -22.91 42.84 -0.99
N GLN A 252 -24.21 42.54 -1.05
CA GLN A 252 -25.26 43.51 -0.82
C GLN A 252 -25.14 44.18 0.56
N ASN A 253 -25.11 45.51 0.59
CA ASN A 253 -25.00 46.31 1.82
C ASN A 253 -26.40 46.75 2.28
N LYS A 254 -26.81 46.37 3.49
CA LYS A 254 -28.11 46.75 4.08
C LYS A 254 -27.94 48.00 4.93
N GLN A 255 -27.84 49.18 4.31
CA GLN A 255 -27.87 50.43 5.07
C GLN A 255 -29.29 50.71 5.62
N ILE A 256 -29.35 51.27 6.83
CA ILE A 256 -30.61 51.65 7.49
C ILE A 256 -31.33 52.69 6.61
N GLY A 257 -32.45 52.29 6.00
CA GLY A 257 -33.27 53.12 5.11
C GLY A 257 -33.12 52.83 3.59
N GLY A 258 -32.16 52.01 3.17
CA GLY A 258 -32.02 51.56 1.78
C GLY A 258 -32.66 50.19 1.55
N GLY A 259 -33.52 50.06 0.52
CA GLY A 259 -34.20 48.81 0.20
C GLY A 259 -33.26 47.63 -0.06
N VAL A 260 -33.72 46.41 0.28
CA VAL A 260 -32.96 45.18 0.02
C VAL A 260 -33.17 44.78 -1.45
N GLN A 261 -32.11 44.79 -2.27
CA GLN A 261 -32.14 44.28 -3.65
C GLN A 261 -32.60 42.81 -3.71
N TYR A 262 -31.96 41.89 -3.00
CA TYR A 262 -32.34 40.46 -3.03
C TYR A 262 -32.96 40.02 -1.71
N THR A 263 -34.23 39.62 -1.74
CA THR A 263 -34.96 39.18 -0.54
C THR A 263 -34.59 37.75 -0.10
N GLY A 264 -34.04 36.94 -1.01
CA GLY A 264 -33.64 35.56 -0.75
C GLY A 264 -32.99 34.88 -1.94
N PHE A 265 -32.58 33.62 -1.74
CA PHE A 265 -31.86 32.82 -2.73
C PHE A 265 -32.60 32.70 -4.08
N PHE A 266 -33.86 32.28 -4.07
CA PHE A 266 -34.65 32.13 -5.29
C PHE A 266 -34.98 33.47 -5.95
N ASN A 267 -35.20 34.52 -5.15
CA ASN A 267 -35.42 35.86 -5.67
C ASN A 267 -34.17 36.39 -6.40
N CYS A 268 -32.97 36.14 -5.86
CA CYS A 268 -31.71 36.49 -6.54
C CYS A 268 -31.56 35.77 -7.88
N ILE A 269 -31.84 34.45 -7.94
CA ILE A 269 -31.80 33.68 -9.20
C ILE A 269 -32.77 34.27 -10.23
N VAL A 270 -34.03 34.50 -9.84
CA VAL A 270 -35.07 35.00 -10.75
C VAL A 270 -34.72 36.41 -11.25
N MET A 271 -34.23 37.29 -10.37
CA MET A 271 -33.86 38.64 -10.78
C MET A 271 -32.67 38.65 -11.73
N VAL A 272 -31.58 37.95 -11.41
CA VAL A 272 -30.40 37.86 -12.28
C VAL A 272 -30.77 37.24 -13.64
N ALA A 273 -31.57 36.17 -13.65
CA ALA A 273 -32.02 35.55 -14.90
C ALA A 273 -32.84 36.50 -15.77
N ARG A 274 -33.63 37.40 -15.16
CA ARG A 274 -34.45 38.40 -15.87
C ARG A 274 -33.66 39.63 -16.31
N THR A 275 -32.65 40.07 -15.54
CA THR A 275 -31.92 41.32 -15.80
C THR A 275 -30.60 41.12 -16.55
N GLU A 276 -29.87 40.05 -16.26
CA GLU A 276 -28.52 39.76 -16.80
C GLU A 276 -28.52 38.53 -17.73
N GLY A 277 -29.60 37.74 -17.74
CA GLY A 277 -29.75 36.52 -18.54
C GLY A 277 -29.10 35.28 -17.90
N LEU A 278 -29.42 34.09 -18.42
CA LEU A 278 -28.93 32.81 -17.86
C LEU A 278 -27.41 32.62 -18.02
N ALA A 279 -26.78 33.27 -19.00
CA ALA A 279 -25.33 33.20 -19.18
C ALA A 279 -24.55 33.86 -18.03
N ALA A 280 -25.18 34.76 -17.26
CA ALA A 280 -24.55 35.47 -16.16
C ALA A 280 -24.03 34.52 -15.05
N PHE A 281 -24.72 33.40 -14.81
CA PHE A 281 -24.32 32.39 -13.83
C PHE A 281 -22.99 31.69 -14.18
N GLY A 282 -22.51 31.82 -15.43
CA GLY A 282 -21.20 31.33 -15.87
C GLY A 282 -20.03 32.30 -15.64
N HIS A 283 -20.29 33.53 -15.15
CA HIS A 283 -19.22 34.50 -14.92
C HIS A 283 -18.25 34.04 -13.83
N GLY A 284 -16.95 34.09 -14.15
CA GLY A 284 -15.89 33.63 -13.25
C GLY A 284 -15.60 32.12 -13.34
N PHE A 285 -16.10 31.42 -14.36
CA PHE A 285 -15.85 29.98 -14.53
C PHE A 285 -14.37 29.59 -14.54
N VAL A 286 -13.56 30.23 -15.38
CA VAL A 286 -12.12 29.93 -15.51
C VAL A 286 -11.37 30.07 -14.18
N PRO A 287 -11.43 31.20 -13.44
CA PRO A 287 -10.76 31.30 -12.15
C PRO A 287 -11.37 30.38 -11.09
N TYR A 288 -12.65 30.04 -11.19
CA TYR A 288 -13.30 29.07 -10.30
C TYR A 288 -12.81 27.63 -10.54
N PHE A 289 -12.64 27.22 -11.80
CA PHE A 289 -12.06 25.93 -12.17
C PHE A 289 -10.62 25.79 -11.66
N PHE A 290 -9.76 26.78 -11.91
CA PHE A 290 -8.37 26.77 -11.41
C PHE A 290 -8.26 26.82 -9.89
N ARG A 291 -9.29 27.31 -9.20
CA ARG A 291 -9.39 27.23 -7.73
C ARG A 291 -9.74 25.82 -7.24
N ILE A 292 -10.57 25.07 -7.97
CA ILE A 292 -11.09 23.76 -7.54
C ILE A 292 -10.20 22.60 -8.01
N ALA A 293 -9.64 22.69 -9.21
CA ALA A 293 -8.85 21.64 -9.86
C ALA A 293 -7.57 21.20 -9.08
N PRO A 294 -6.83 22.07 -8.36
CA PRO A 294 -5.61 21.68 -7.65
C PRO A 294 -5.83 20.85 -6.37
N HIS A 295 -7.07 20.63 -5.93
CA HIS A 295 -7.35 19.88 -4.69
C HIS A 295 -7.24 18.35 -4.83
N ALA A 296 -6.73 17.84 -5.95
CA ALA A 296 -6.39 16.43 -6.12
C ALA A 296 -5.02 16.12 -5.48
N PRO A 297 -4.84 14.94 -4.84
CA PRO A 297 -3.63 14.63 -4.07
C PRO A 297 -2.42 14.44 -5.00
N ALA A 298 -1.70 15.53 -5.26
CA ALA A 298 -0.35 15.52 -5.80
C ALA A 298 0.66 15.44 -4.65
N LEU A 299 0.61 14.37 -3.85
CA LEU A 299 1.70 14.02 -2.94
C LEU A 299 2.36 12.75 -3.46
N ARG A 300 3.41 12.97 -4.25
CA ARG A 300 4.39 11.97 -4.62
C ARG A 300 5.20 11.64 -3.36
N GLN A 301 4.71 10.76 -2.50
CA GLN A 301 5.61 10.07 -1.56
C GLN A 301 6.36 9.03 -2.40
N ILE A 302 7.49 9.43 -2.99
CA ILE A 302 8.37 8.54 -3.78
C ILE A 302 8.97 7.44 -2.90
N HIS A 303 8.98 7.62 -1.58
CA HIS A 303 9.41 6.61 -0.63
C HIS A 303 8.34 6.49 0.46
N SER A 304 7.87 5.27 0.72
CA SER A 304 7.16 4.99 1.96
C SER A 304 8.13 5.25 3.12
N ARG A 305 7.61 5.72 4.24
CA ARG A 305 8.42 5.71 5.46
C ARG A 305 8.66 4.26 5.84
N ALA A 306 9.81 3.94 6.44
CA ALA A 306 10.06 2.60 6.96
C ALA A 306 8.99 2.15 7.98
N THR A 307 8.23 3.09 8.57
CA THR A 307 7.06 2.83 9.44
C THR A 307 5.84 2.25 8.71
N GLU A 308 5.83 2.29 7.39
CA GLU A 308 4.74 1.85 6.51
C GLU A 308 5.17 0.62 5.70
N TYR A 309 4.21 -0.10 5.15
CA TYR A 309 4.48 -1.15 4.16
C TYR A 309 5.09 -0.53 2.88
N LEU A 310 5.95 -1.29 2.19
CA LEU A 310 6.44 -0.86 0.88
C LEU A 310 5.25 -0.70 -0.08
N PRO A 311 5.18 0.43 -0.80
CA PRO A 311 4.00 0.80 -1.55
C PRO A 311 3.85 -0.09 -2.78
N SER A 312 2.62 -0.19 -3.30
CA SER A 312 2.39 -0.94 -4.55
C SER A 312 3.02 -0.27 -5.76
N ASN A 313 3.25 1.05 -5.72
CA ASN A 313 3.66 1.86 -6.87
C ASN A 313 5.17 2.16 -6.93
N LEU A 314 6.02 1.21 -6.53
CA LEU A 314 7.47 1.36 -6.66
C LEU A 314 7.85 1.68 -8.12
N PRO A 315 8.72 2.69 -8.37
CA PRO A 315 9.05 3.18 -9.71
C PRO A 315 9.57 2.09 -10.67
N GLU A 316 10.29 1.12 -10.13
CA GLU A 316 10.94 0.03 -10.84
C GLU A 316 10.03 -1.18 -11.10
N CYS A 317 8.86 -1.25 -10.45
CA CYS A 317 7.91 -2.33 -10.70
C CYS A 317 7.17 -2.13 -12.03
N THR A 318 6.91 -3.22 -12.74
CA THR A 318 5.97 -3.24 -13.88
C THR A 318 4.52 -3.18 -13.39
N ASP A 319 3.56 -2.84 -14.27
CA ASP A 319 2.13 -2.85 -13.90
C ASP A 319 1.64 -4.22 -13.44
N SER A 320 2.18 -5.28 -14.04
CA SER A 320 1.96 -6.67 -13.61
C SER A 320 2.40 -6.86 -12.15
N GLN A 321 3.65 -6.53 -11.82
CA GLN A 321 4.18 -6.62 -10.45
C GLN A 321 3.40 -5.76 -9.45
N ARG A 322 2.98 -4.55 -9.84
CA ARG A 322 2.11 -3.71 -9.01
C ARG A 322 0.79 -4.40 -8.70
N SER A 323 0.16 -4.98 -9.72
CA SER A 323 -1.12 -5.68 -9.58
C SER A 323 -1.01 -6.90 -8.67
N VAL A 324 0.06 -7.70 -8.82
CA VAL A 324 0.36 -8.82 -7.91
C VAL A 324 0.54 -8.33 -6.48
N ARG A 325 1.37 -7.29 -6.26
CA ARG A 325 1.59 -6.74 -4.92
C ARG A 325 0.28 -6.28 -4.26
N GLU A 326 -0.59 -5.59 -5.01
CA GLU A 326 -1.88 -5.12 -4.50
C GLU A 326 -2.83 -6.26 -4.14
N ALA A 327 -2.95 -7.28 -5.00
CA ALA A 327 -3.81 -8.43 -4.75
C ALA A 327 -3.34 -9.21 -3.52
N ILE A 328 -2.03 -9.51 -3.46
CA ILE A 328 -1.44 -10.26 -2.35
C ILE A 328 -1.52 -9.47 -1.04
N SER A 329 -1.28 -8.15 -1.07
CA SER A 329 -1.44 -7.30 0.12
C SER A 329 -2.85 -7.35 0.68
N LYS A 330 -3.88 -7.36 -0.19
CA LYS A 330 -5.29 -7.48 0.25
C LYS A 330 -5.60 -8.81 0.92
N ILE A 331 -5.02 -9.91 0.42
CA ILE A 331 -5.16 -11.24 1.03
C ILE A 331 -4.44 -11.25 2.39
N CYS A 332 -3.19 -10.83 2.42
CA CYS A 332 -2.38 -10.85 3.63
C CYS A 332 -2.93 -9.96 4.76
N ALA A 333 -3.63 -8.86 4.43
CA ALA A 333 -4.24 -7.96 5.40
C ALA A 333 -5.28 -8.64 6.32
N LYS A 334 -5.79 -9.83 5.95
CA LYS A 334 -6.71 -10.62 6.79
C LYS A 334 -6.01 -11.33 7.96
N TYR A 335 -4.70 -11.50 7.90
CA TYR A 335 -3.92 -12.31 8.85
C TYR A 335 -3.08 -11.41 9.74
N THR A 336 -3.52 -11.24 10.99
CA THR A 336 -2.87 -10.35 11.95
C THR A 336 -1.60 -10.97 12.52
N ASP A 337 -0.89 -10.19 13.32
CA ASP A 337 0.32 -10.68 13.98
C ASP A 337 0.02 -11.79 14.99
N GLU A 338 -1.11 -11.68 15.69
CA GLU A 338 -1.62 -12.69 16.62
C GLU A 338 -1.86 -14.02 15.89
N TYR A 339 -2.46 -13.99 14.69
CA TYR A 339 -2.60 -15.19 13.87
C TYR A 339 -1.24 -15.85 13.63
N TRP A 340 -0.23 -15.08 13.23
CA TRP A 340 1.08 -15.65 12.95
C TRP A 340 1.82 -16.12 14.20
N LEU A 341 1.61 -15.48 15.36
CA LEU A 341 2.17 -15.94 16.63
C LEU A 341 1.53 -17.25 17.09
N GLU A 342 0.22 -17.37 16.89
CA GLU A 342 -0.52 -18.61 17.16
C GLU A 342 -0.01 -19.75 16.26
N ARG A 343 0.08 -19.54 14.94
CA ARG A 343 0.61 -20.55 14.00
C ARG A 343 2.06 -20.95 14.32
N ASP A 344 2.91 -19.99 14.71
CA ASP A 344 4.30 -20.27 15.10
C ASP A 344 4.38 -21.05 16.42
N THR A 345 3.53 -20.74 17.40
CA THR A 345 3.53 -21.38 18.72
C THR A 345 2.93 -22.78 18.68
N GLU A 346 1.87 -22.96 17.90
CA GLU A 346 1.17 -24.24 17.79
C GLU A 346 1.72 -25.17 16.71
N HIS A 347 2.69 -24.70 15.91
CA HIS A 347 3.29 -25.44 14.81
C HIS A 347 2.25 -25.90 13.77
N LYS A 348 1.26 -25.03 13.48
CA LYS A 348 0.15 -25.35 12.57
C LYS A 348 0.36 -24.72 11.20
N PHE A 349 0.15 -25.52 10.15
CA PHE A 349 0.14 -25.06 8.77
C PHE A 349 -0.93 -23.95 8.57
N PRO A 350 -0.62 -22.85 7.86
CA PRO A 350 -1.53 -21.72 7.71
C PRO A 350 -2.58 -21.99 6.62
N TRP A 351 -3.48 -22.93 6.89
CA TRP A 351 -4.51 -23.38 5.95
C TRP A 351 -5.39 -22.25 5.43
N GLU A 352 -5.71 -21.28 6.27
CA GLU A 352 -6.56 -20.15 5.89
C GLU A 352 -5.87 -19.29 4.83
N LEU A 353 -4.60 -18.91 5.03
CA LEU A 353 -3.83 -18.17 4.03
C LEU A 353 -3.68 -18.99 2.75
N TYR A 354 -3.32 -20.27 2.88
CA TYR A 354 -3.11 -21.16 1.74
C TYR A 354 -4.38 -21.27 0.87
N ASN A 355 -5.54 -21.48 1.49
CA ASN A 355 -6.82 -21.60 0.81
C ASN A 355 -7.27 -20.29 0.16
N ASP A 356 -7.01 -19.15 0.79
CA ASP A 356 -7.28 -17.84 0.19
C ASP A 356 -6.40 -17.60 -1.03
N LEU A 357 -5.11 -17.95 -0.97
CA LEU A 357 -4.21 -17.86 -2.12
C LEU A 357 -4.65 -18.82 -3.25
N ALA A 358 -5.03 -20.05 -2.92
CA ALA A 358 -5.54 -21.05 -3.87
C ALA A 358 -6.81 -20.58 -4.58
N SER A 359 -7.80 -20.09 -3.82
CA SER A 359 -9.09 -19.65 -4.34
C SER A 359 -8.98 -18.43 -5.26
N ASN A 360 -7.88 -17.68 -5.15
CA ASN A 360 -7.58 -16.54 -6.02
C ASN A 360 -6.53 -16.87 -7.12
N GLY A 361 -6.17 -18.16 -7.29
CA GLY A 361 -5.28 -18.63 -8.36
C GLY A 361 -3.77 -18.43 -8.13
N TRP A 362 -3.35 -17.96 -6.95
CA TRP A 362 -1.96 -17.59 -6.69
C TRP A 362 -1.01 -18.79 -6.52
N LEU A 363 -1.53 -19.98 -6.28
CA LEU A 363 -0.72 -21.21 -6.22
C LEU A 363 -0.14 -21.62 -7.57
N GLY A 364 -0.70 -21.11 -8.67
CA GLY A 364 -0.27 -21.37 -10.04
C GLY A 364 0.44 -20.19 -10.70
N ILE A 365 1.01 -19.25 -9.93
CA ILE A 365 1.51 -17.97 -10.48
C ILE A 365 2.46 -18.12 -11.68
N CYS A 366 3.41 -19.07 -11.62
CA CYS A 366 4.34 -19.36 -12.72
C CYS A 366 3.97 -20.57 -13.57
N LEU A 367 2.83 -21.23 -13.26
CA LEU A 367 2.42 -22.42 -13.98
C LEU A 367 1.64 -22.04 -15.26
N PRO A 368 1.63 -22.91 -16.29
CA PRO A 368 1.02 -22.59 -17.58
C PRO A 368 -0.50 -22.35 -17.48
N GLU A 369 -1.01 -21.39 -18.27
CA GLU A 369 -2.43 -21.05 -18.33
C GLU A 369 -3.31 -22.22 -18.79
N GLU A 370 -2.80 -23.09 -19.69
CA GLU A 370 -3.53 -24.26 -20.18
C GLU A 370 -3.93 -25.25 -19.07
N TYR A 371 -3.23 -25.22 -17.93
CA TYR A 371 -3.52 -26.04 -16.75
C TYR A 371 -4.16 -25.24 -15.61
N GLY A 372 -4.54 -23.98 -15.86
CA GLY A 372 -5.18 -23.09 -14.89
C GLY A 372 -4.22 -22.17 -14.11
N GLY A 373 -2.93 -22.12 -14.48
CA GLY A 373 -1.96 -21.20 -13.88
C GLY A 373 -2.08 -19.77 -14.44
N ALA A 374 -1.26 -18.85 -13.94
CA ALA A 374 -1.27 -17.45 -14.38
C ALA A 374 -0.21 -17.13 -15.45
N GLY A 375 0.71 -18.06 -15.75
CA GLY A 375 1.74 -17.87 -16.78
C GLY A 375 2.72 -16.71 -16.52
N LEU A 376 2.83 -16.22 -15.29
CA LEU A 376 3.70 -15.11 -14.92
C LEU A 376 5.15 -15.55 -14.64
N GLY A 377 6.07 -14.59 -14.60
CA GLY A 377 7.50 -14.86 -14.39
C GLY A 377 7.92 -14.97 -12.93
N ILE A 378 9.20 -15.28 -12.73
CA ILE A 378 9.87 -15.22 -11.43
C ILE A 378 9.88 -13.79 -10.88
N SER A 379 9.86 -12.78 -11.75
CA SER A 379 9.73 -11.36 -11.37
C SER A 379 8.46 -11.08 -10.57
N GLU A 380 7.31 -11.60 -10.99
CA GLU A 380 6.05 -11.48 -10.27
C GLU A 380 6.00 -12.39 -9.04
N ALA A 381 6.52 -13.62 -9.13
CA ALA A 381 6.60 -14.53 -7.99
C ALA A 381 7.48 -13.99 -6.85
N ALA A 382 8.60 -13.35 -7.17
CA ALA A 382 9.45 -12.69 -6.18
C ALA A 382 8.68 -11.57 -5.45
N VAL A 383 7.90 -10.77 -6.19
CA VAL A 383 7.05 -9.73 -5.59
C VAL A 383 5.97 -10.35 -4.70
N MET A 384 5.32 -11.44 -5.14
CA MET A 384 4.32 -12.16 -4.34
C MET A 384 4.93 -12.64 -3.01
N LEU A 385 6.03 -13.40 -3.05
CA LEU A 385 6.63 -13.98 -1.84
C LEU A 385 7.21 -12.92 -0.91
N GLN A 386 7.83 -11.86 -1.45
CA GLN A 386 8.25 -10.72 -0.65
C GLN A 386 7.05 -10.08 0.05
N THR A 387 5.94 -9.86 -0.67
CA THR A 387 4.74 -9.22 -0.10
C THR A 387 4.11 -10.07 1.01
N ILE A 388 4.02 -11.39 0.81
CA ILE A 388 3.55 -12.32 1.85
C ILE A 388 4.46 -12.23 3.07
N SER A 389 5.77 -12.34 2.89
CA SER A 389 6.73 -12.30 4.00
C SER A 389 6.70 -10.95 4.75
N GLU A 390 6.68 -9.83 4.01
CA GLU A 390 6.66 -8.46 4.51
C GLU A 390 5.38 -8.08 5.27
N SER A 391 4.26 -8.76 4.96
CA SER A 391 2.96 -8.53 5.61
C SER A 391 3.05 -8.66 7.13
N GLY A 392 3.97 -9.50 7.58
CA GLY A 392 4.10 -9.97 8.96
C GLY A 392 4.29 -11.49 8.99
N ALA A 393 3.86 -12.20 7.94
CA ALA A 393 3.89 -13.66 7.87
C ALA A 393 5.28 -14.29 7.90
N GLY A 394 6.31 -13.58 7.41
CA GLY A 394 7.64 -14.13 7.25
C GLY A 394 7.66 -15.40 6.38
N MET A 395 8.57 -16.32 6.71
CA MET A 395 8.67 -17.64 6.08
C MET A 395 7.52 -18.57 6.47
N ASN A 396 6.87 -18.37 7.62
CA ASN A 396 5.68 -19.14 7.99
C ASN A 396 4.58 -19.02 6.92
N GLY A 397 4.39 -17.83 6.34
CA GLY A 397 3.46 -17.63 5.22
C GLY A 397 4.07 -17.96 3.87
N ALA A 398 5.21 -17.34 3.52
CA ALA A 398 5.72 -17.42 2.14
C ALA A 398 6.13 -18.84 1.73
N SER A 399 6.75 -19.59 2.65
CA SER A 399 7.17 -20.95 2.35
C SER A 399 6.03 -21.97 2.31
N SER A 400 4.80 -21.59 2.67
CA SER A 400 3.61 -22.46 2.53
C SER A 400 3.18 -22.63 1.07
N VAL A 401 3.63 -21.76 0.17
CA VAL A 401 3.20 -21.73 -1.24
C VAL A 401 4.34 -21.79 -2.27
N HIS A 402 5.57 -21.46 -1.87
CA HIS A 402 6.69 -21.31 -2.83
C HIS A 402 7.12 -22.60 -3.55
N MET A 403 6.78 -23.77 -3.01
CA MET A 403 7.15 -25.08 -3.55
C MET A 403 6.53 -25.31 -4.93
N ASN A 404 5.33 -24.76 -5.15
CA ASN A 404 4.62 -24.84 -6.42
C ASN A 404 5.33 -24.07 -7.54
N ILE A 405 6.27 -23.19 -7.20
CA ILE A 405 6.95 -22.30 -8.13
C ILE A 405 8.25 -22.95 -8.61
N PHE A 406 9.30 -22.96 -7.78
CA PHE A 406 10.61 -23.49 -8.17
C PHE A 406 10.64 -25.03 -8.18
N GLY A 407 9.92 -25.66 -7.25
CA GLY A 407 9.96 -27.10 -7.07
C GLY A 407 9.28 -27.85 -8.22
N LEU A 408 8.20 -27.31 -8.77
CA LEU A 408 7.42 -27.94 -9.85
C LEU A 408 7.85 -27.52 -11.26
N GLU A 409 8.81 -26.62 -11.40
CA GLU A 409 9.34 -26.23 -12.71
C GLU A 409 9.80 -27.42 -13.56
N PRO A 410 10.51 -28.44 -13.02
CA PRO A 410 10.87 -29.62 -13.80
C PRO A 410 9.65 -30.38 -14.35
N VAL A 411 8.55 -30.46 -13.59
CA VAL A 411 7.31 -31.12 -14.03
C VAL A 411 6.64 -30.30 -15.14
N ALA A 412 6.53 -28.98 -14.95
CA ALA A 412 5.94 -28.08 -15.94
C ALA A 412 6.74 -28.07 -17.26
N LYS A 413 8.06 -28.21 -17.20
CA LYS A 413 8.95 -28.14 -18.36
C LYS A 413 9.17 -29.47 -19.07
N PHE A 414 9.38 -30.55 -18.31
CA PHE A 414 9.81 -31.85 -18.83
C PHE A 414 8.77 -32.96 -18.72
N GLY A 415 7.66 -32.73 -18.02
CA GLY A 415 6.57 -33.70 -17.94
C GLY A 415 5.91 -33.93 -19.30
N THR A 416 5.30 -35.10 -19.48
CA THR A 416 4.41 -35.36 -20.63
C THR A 416 3.11 -34.57 -20.48
N LYS A 417 2.29 -34.52 -21.55
CA LYS A 417 0.99 -33.85 -21.49
C LYS A 417 0.09 -34.48 -20.42
N GLU A 418 0.05 -35.81 -20.37
CA GLU A 418 -0.76 -36.58 -19.42
C GLU A 418 -0.29 -36.34 -17.98
N GLN A 419 1.03 -36.28 -17.77
CA GLN A 419 1.63 -35.94 -16.47
C GLN A 419 1.24 -34.54 -16.01
N LYS A 420 1.33 -33.54 -16.90
CA LYS A 420 0.98 -32.15 -16.56
C LYS A 420 -0.50 -31.99 -16.23
N GLU A 421 -1.39 -32.62 -17.01
CA GLU A 421 -2.84 -32.63 -16.74
C GLU A 421 -3.14 -33.30 -15.40
N ARG A 422 -2.53 -34.47 -15.14
CA ARG A 422 -2.74 -35.23 -13.90
C ARG A 422 -2.28 -34.47 -12.65
N TRP A 423 -1.23 -33.66 -12.74
CA TRP A 423 -0.53 -33.15 -11.56
C TRP A 423 -0.61 -31.65 -11.36
N LEU A 424 -0.55 -30.84 -12.42
CA LEU A 424 -0.54 -29.38 -12.27
C LEU A 424 -1.93 -28.86 -11.92
N VAL A 425 -2.98 -29.40 -12.54
CA VAL A 425 -4.36 -28.96 -12.32
C VAL A 425 -4.80 -29.08 -10.85
N PRO A 426 -4.71 -30.25 -10.17
CA PRO A 426 -5.12 -30.36 -8.77
C PRO A 426 -4.22 -29.54 -7.82
N LEU A 427 -2.94 -29.37 -8.16
CA LEU A 427 -1.99 -28.57 -7.38
C LEU A 427 -2.30 -27.07 -7.45
N ILE A 428 -2.62 -26.55 -8.64
CA ILE A 428 -3.04 -25.15 -8.83
C ILE A 428 -4.35 -24.87 -8.09
N GLN A 429 -5.27 -25.83 -8.07
CA GLN A 429 -6.53 -25.75 -7.33
C GLN A 429 -6.35 -25.86 -5.81
N GLY A 430 -5.14 -26.14 -5.30
CA GLY A 430 -4.85 -26.34 -3.88
C GLY A 430 -5.40 -27.65 -3.29
N LYS A 431 -5.84 -28.59 -4.15
CA LYS A 431 -6.34 -29.91 -3.73
C LYS A 431 -5.20 -30.84 -3.32
N GLU A 432 -4.07 -30.73 -4.02
CA GLU A 432 -2.84 -31.47 -3.73
C GLU A 432 -1.71 -30.51 -3.39
N ARG A 433 -0.85 -30.93 -2.47
CA ARG A 433 0.39 -30.25 -2.09
C ARG A 433 1.58 -31.13 -2.40
N ALA A 434 2.66 -30.49 -2.81
CA ALA A 434 3.93 -31.15 -3.09
C ALA A 434 4.97 -30.87 -2.02
N CYS A 435 5.88 -31.82 -1.81
CA CYS A 435 7.15 -31.61 -1.13
C CYS A 435 8.34 -32.03 -2.02
N PHE A 436 9.56 -31.66 -1.62
CA PHE A 436 10.76 -31.81 -2.46
C PHE A 436 11.85 -32.66 -1.81
N GLY A 437 11.99 -33.91 -2.26
CA GLY A 437 12.89 -34.91 -1.70
C GLY A 437 14.26 -34.97 -2.35
N VAL A 438 15.18 -34.05 -2.02
CA VAL A 438 16.54 -34.03 -2.59
C VAL A 438 17.59 -34.40 -1.54
N THR A 439 17.71 -33.57 -0.50
CA THR A 439 18.72 -33.62 0.55
C THR A 439 18.66 -34.91 1.37
N GLU A 440 19.81 -35.45 1.73
CA GLU A 440 19.98 -36.65 2.57
C GLU A 440 20.84 -36.33 3.80
N PRO A 441 20.77 -37.15 4.87
CA PRO A 441 21.55 -36.91 6.09
C PRO A 441 23.05 -36.70 5.86
N ASN A 442 23.61 -37.40 4.87
CA ASN A 442 25.03 -37.34 4.55
C ASN A 442 25.34 -36.48 3.30
N THR A 443 24.32 -36.01 2.56
CA THR A 443 24.51 -35.25 1.32
C THR A 443 23.51 -34.10 1.19
N GLY A 444 24.00 -32.87 1.34
CA GLY A 444 23.25 -31.64 1.07
C GLY A 444 23.82 -30.89 -0.12
N LEU A 445 24.86 -30.10 0.12
CA LEU A 445 25.57 -29.32 -0.91
C LEU A 445 26.29 -30.21 -1.93
N ASP A 446 26.65 -31.44 -1.57
CA ASP A 446 27.19 -32.47 -2.48
C ASP A 446 26.08 -33.41 -3.01
N THR A 447 25.01 -32.81 -3.56
CA THR A 447 23.81 -33.53 -4.03
C THR A 447 24.14 -34.64 -5.03
N LEU A 448 25.23 -34.48 -5.81
CA LEU A 448 25.65 -35.46 -6.81
C LEU A 448 26.03 -36.82 -6.22
N ARG A 449 26.33 -36.88 -4.92
CA ARG A 449 26.69 -38.12 -4.22
C ARG A 449 25.57 -38.72 -3.40
N LEU A 450 24.31 -38.30 -3.62
CA LEU A 450 23.17 -38.90 -2.94
C LEU A 450 23.13 -40.43 -3.12
N GLN A 451 22.65 -41.12 -2.09
CA GLN A 451 22.69 -42.56 -1.91
C GLN A 451 21.30 -43.22 -2.06
N SER A 452 20.21 -42.47 -1.89
CA SER A 452 18.87 -43.02 -2.16
C SER A 452 18.82 -43.51 -3.60
N SER A 453 18.30 -44.72 -3.79
CA SER A 453 18.34 -45.43 -5.07
C SER A 453 16.96 -45.85 -5.52
N ALA A 454 16.82 -46.10 -6.82
CA ALA A 454 15.64 -46.67 -7.44
C ALA A 454 16.05 -47.79 -8.40
N THR A 455 15.55 -49.00 -8.16
CA THR A 455 15.80 -50.16 -9.02
C THR A 455 14.53 -50.48 -9.80
N ARG A 456 14.66 -50.65 -11.11
CA ARG A 456 13.52 -50.96 -11.97
C ARG A 456 13.00 -52.38 -11.71
N ASP A 457 11.70 -52.52 -11.57
CA ASP A 457 10.95 -53.78 -11.39
C ASP A 457 9.71 -53.76 -12.30
N GLY A 458 9.90 -54.15 -13.57
CA GLY A 458 8.84 -54.12 -14.58
C GLY A 458 8.36 -52.70 -14.92
N ASP A 459 7.08 -52.44 -14.63
CA ASP A 459 6.39 -51.15 -14.76
C ASP A 459 6.51 -50.26 -13.50
N LEU A 460 7.25 -50.72 -12.49
CA LEU A 460 7.52 -50.00 -11.24
C LEU A 460 9.02 -49.76 -11.05
N TYR A 461 9.35 -48.87 -10.12
CA TYR A 461 10.66 -48.75 -9.48
C TYR A 461 10.49 -49.01 -7.98
N ARG A 462 11.48 -49.69 -7.39
CA ARG A 462 11.60 -49.87 -5.94
C ARG A 462 12.61 -48.87 -5.41
N LEU A 463 12.12 -47.90 -4.63
CA LEU A 463 12.92 -46.87 -4.02
C LEU A 463 13.40 -47.32 -2.64
N LYS A 464 14.67 -47.04 -2.36
CA LYS A 464 15.31 -47.28 -1.05
C LYS A 464 16.20 -46.10 -0.67
N GLY A 465 16.06 -45.59 0.54
CA GLY A 465 16.92 -44.53 1.07
C GLY A 465 16.28 -43.70 2.17
N SER A 466 16.86 -42.51 2.36
CA SER A 466 16.34 -41.53 3.30
C SER A 466 16.58 -40.11 2.80
N LYS A 467 15.63 -39.23 3.13
CA LYS A 467 15.72 -37.79 2.88
C LYS A 467 15.61 -37.02 4.19
N ILE A 468 16.12 -35.80 4.23
CA ILE A 468 16.10 -34.94 5.42
C ILE A 468 15.86 -33.49 5.03
N TRP A 469 15.25 -32.72 5.93
CA TRP A 469 14.84 -31.33 5.72
C TRP A 469 13.75 -31.16 4.66
N ILE A 470 12.90 -32.19 4.50
CA ILE A 470 11.81 -32.15 3.52
C ILE A 470 10.68 -31.33 4.12
N SER A 471 10.55 -30.10 3.60
CA SER A 471 9.48 -29.19 3.99
C SER A 471 8.11 -29.73 3.60
N THR A 472 7.07 -29.37 4.36
CA THR A 472 5.64 -29.68 4.09
C THR A 472 5.26 -31.15 3.99
N ALA A 473 6.19 -32.09 4.27
CA ALA A 473 5.95 -33.50 4.08
C ALA A 473 4.89 -34.07 5.04
N GLN A 474 4.46 -33.40 6.11
CA GLN A 474 3.32 -33.82 6.93
C GLN A 474 1.99 -33.60 6.21
N VAL A 475 1.89 -32.56 5.36
CA VAL A 475 0.64 -32.15 4.70
C VAL A 475 0.64 -32.37 3.18
N ALA A 476 1.75 -32.85 2.62
CA ALA A 476 1.87 -33.14 1.19
C ALA A 476 1.28 -34.51 0.80
N GLU A 477 0.55 -34.53 -0.31
CA GLU A 477 0.10 -35.73 -1.01
C GLU A 477 1.11 -36.21 -2.06
N LYS A 478 1.89 -35.28 -2.62
CA LYS A 478 2.86 -35.55 -3.69
C LYS A 478 4.28 -35.24 -3.25
N ILE A 479 5.24 -35.92 -3.87
CA ILE A 479 6.66 -35.63 -3.70
C ILE A 479 7.38 -35.65 -5.04
N LEU A 480 8.17 -34.60 -5.28
CA LEU A 480 9.20 -34.60 -6.31
C LEU A 480 10.50 -35.12 -5.69
N ILE A 481 10.93 -36.34 -6.04
CA ILE A 481 12.06 -37.00 -5.39
C ILE A 481 13.19 -37.28 -6.38
N LEU A 482 14.42 -36.94 -5.98
CA LEU A 482 15.65 -37.24 -6.72
C LEU A 482 16.34 -38.46 -6.11
N VAL A 483 16.58 -39.47 -6.93
CA VAL A 483 17.19 -40.76 -6.55
C VAL A 483 18.17 -41.24 -7.60
N ARG A 484 19.07 -42.15 -7.20
CA ARG A 484 20.07 -42.76 -8.07
C ARG A 484 19.53 -44.03 -8.74
N THR A 485 19.45 -44.02 -10.05
CA THR A 485 19.05 -45.17 -10.88
C THR A 485 20.25 -45.89 -11.48
N THR A 486 21.37 -45.19 -11.66
CA THR A 486 22.65 -45.79 -12.07
C THR A 486 23.70 -45.56 -10.99
N PRO A 487 24.36 -46.61 -10.49
CA PRO A 487 25.43 -46.50 -9.49
C PRO A 487 26.52 -45.48 -9.88
N LEU A 488 27.06 -44.78 -8.88
CA LEU A 488 27.99 -43.66 -9.08
C LEU A 488 29.29 -44.10 -9.77
N ASP A 489 29.75 -45.32 -9.50
CA ASP A 489 30.92 -45.96 -10.11
C ASP A 489 30.68 -46.41 -11.56
N GLN A 490 29.43 -46.44 -12.01
CA GLN A 490 29.04 -46.84 -13.37
C GLN A 490 28.75 -45.65 -14.30
N VAL A 491 28.90 -44.41 -13.81
CA VAL A 491 28.66 -43.20 -14.61
C VAL A 491 29.95 -42.43 -14.88
N LYS A 492 30.03 -41.81 -16.07
CA LYS A 492 31.20 -41.00 -16.48
C LYS A 492 31.32 -39.68 -15.71
N LYS A 493 30.20 -39.12 -15.26
CA LYS A 493 30.12 -37.86 -14.52
C LYS A 493 29.17 -38.06 -13.33
N PRO A 494 29.48 -37.54 -12.13
CA PRO A 494 28.59 -37.67 -10.96
C PRO A 494 27.18 -37.11 -11.16
N SER A 495 27.02 -36.18 -12.10
CA SER A 495 25.73 -35.60 -12.53
C SER A 495 24.84 -36.54 -13.35
N HIS A 496 25.35 -37.70 -13.79
CA HIS A 496 24.56 -38.70 -14.49
C HIS A 496 24.05 -39.78 -13.52
N GLY A 497 23.06 -40.57 -13.95
CA GLY A 497 22.55 -41.70 -13.20
C GLY A 497 21.61 -41.32 -12.05
N LEU A 498 21.19 -40.06 -12.01
CA LEU A 498 20.16 -39.56 -11.10
C LEU A 498 18.86 -39.41 -11.88
N SER A 499 17.75 -39.89 -11.36
CA SER A 499 16.41 -39.76 -11.95
C SER A 499 15.49 -39.01 -11.01
N LEU A 500 14.49 -38.36 -11.62
CA LEU A 500 13.51 -37.52 -10.93
C LEU A 500 12.12 -38.16 -11.09
N PHE A 501 11.41 -38.33 -9.99
CA PHE A 501 10.04 -38.85 -9.97
C PHE A 501 9.12 -37.83 -9.30
N TYR A 502 7.92 -37.63 -9.85
CA TYR A 502 6.84 -36.92 -9.19
C TYR A 502 5.68 -37.89 -8.95
N THR A 503 5.48 -38.28 -7.69
CA THR A 503 4.63 -39.43 -7.33
C THR A 503 3.86 -39.14 -6.05
N ASP A 504 2.86 -39.98 -5.75
CA ASP A 504 2.15 -40.00 -4.47
C ASP A 504 3.10 -40.29 -3.31
N LEU A 505 3.08 -39.46 -2.27
CA LEU A 505 3.80 -39.71 -1.01
C LEU A 505 3.03 -40.78 -0.21
N ASP A 506 3.31 -42.04 -0.50
CA ASP A 506 2.66 -43.19 0.11
C ASP A 506 3.06 -43.35 1.59
N ARG A 507 2.13 -43.01 2.49
CA ARG A 507 2.31 -43.10 3.95
C ARG A 507 2.46 -44.53 4.46
N SER A 508 2.05 -45.54 3.68
CA SER A 508 2.22 -46.94 4.04
C SER A 508 3.64 -47.46 3.75
N ALA A 509 4.37 -46.79 2.85
CA ALA A 509 5.73 -47.17 2.44
C ALA A 509 6.82 -46.18 2.90
N VAL A 510 6.44 -44.93 3.19
CA VAL A 510 7.37 -43.87 3.58
C VAL A 510 7.07 -43.40 5.00
N THR A 511 8.03 -43.62 5.90
CA THR A 511 7.99 -43.06 7.25
C THR A 511 8.38 -41.59 7.19
N VAL A 512 7.49 -40.70 7.63
CA VAL A 512 7.72 -39.25 7.68
C VAL A 512 7.78 -38.80 9.14
N THR A 513 8.90 -38.21 9.56
CA THR A 513 9.11 -37.77 10.95
C THR A 513 9.49 -36.29 10.98
N GLU A 514 8.73 -35.49 11.72
CA GLU A 514 9.00 -34.06 11.87
C GLU A 514 10.24 -33.78 12.71
N ILE A 515 11.00 -32.76 12.32
CA ILE A 515 12.20 -32.25 12.98
C ILE A 515 11.85 -30.94 13.71
N PRO A 516 11.99 -30.89 15.05
CA PRO A 516 11.91 -29.64 15.81
C PRO A 516 13.00 -28.66 15.38
N LYS A 517 12.63 -27.40 15.16
CA LYS A 517 13.48 -26.40 14.49
C LYS A 517 13.38 -25.03 15.14
N MET A 518 14.37 -24.17 14.84
CA MET A 518 14.52 -22.83 15.45
C MET A 518 13.37 -21.87 15.11
N GLY A 519 12.91 -21.88 13.86
CA GLY A 519 11.87 -20.98 13.37
C GLY A 519 11.15 -21.57 12.17
N ARG A 520 10.29 -20.78 11.52
CA ARG A 520 9.40 -21.25 10.45
C ARG A 520 8.51 -22.39 10.97
N SER A 521 8.01 -22.29 12.21
CA SER A 521 7.34 -23.41 12.89
C SER A 521 6.03 -23.82 12.23
N ALA A 522 5.34 -22.91 11.52
CA ALA A 522 4.09 -23.21 10.83
C ALA A 522 4.26 -24.14 9.62
N VAL A 523 5.48 -24.26 9.07
CA VAL A 523 5.77 -25.19 7.97
C VAL A 523 6.70 -26.28 8.48
N ASP A 524 6.22 -27.51 8.54
CA ASP A 524 6.96 -28.67 9.03
C ASP A 524 8.22 -28.95 8.18
N SER A 525 9.20 -29.64 8.78
CA SER A 525 10.43 -30.08 8.10
C SER A 525 10.77 -31.47 8.58
N ASN A 526 11.04 -32.41 7.67
CA ASN A 526 10.94 -33.83 8.01
C ASN A 526 12.14 -34.64 7.55
N THR A 527 12.39 -35.74 8.25
CA THR A 527 13.08 -36.90 7.70
C THR A 527 12.07 -37.83 7.04
N LEU A 528 12.48 -38.42 5.91
CA LEU A 528 11.76 -39.47 5.21
C LEU A 528 12.64 -40.71 5.19
N PHE A 529 12.06 -41.87 5.44
CA PHE A 529 12.73 -43.17 5.29
C PHE A 529 11.84 -44.13 4.50
N PHE A 530 12.44 -44.84 3.55
CA PHE A 530 11.75 -45.77 2.66
C PHE A 530 12.70 -46.90 2.24
N GLU A 531 12.23 -48.14 2.20
CA GLU A 531 13.07 -49.31 1.88
C GLU A 531 12.59 -50.13 0.67
N ASP A 532 11.27 -50.27 0.50
CA ASP A 532 10.66 -50.97 -0.64
C ASP A 532 9.48 -50.15 -1.21
N TRP A 533 9.70 -48.84 -1.39
CA TRP A 533 8.64 -47.97 -1.87
C TRP A 533 8.46 -48.11 -3.38
N LYS A 534 7.31 -48.67 -3.77
CA LYS A 534 6.97 -48.94 -5.17
C LYS A 534 6.41 -47.68 -5.82
N VAL A 535 7.11 -47.18 -6.83
CA VAL A 535 6.74 -45.99 -7.60
C VAL A 535 6.49 -46.38 -9.05
N PRO A 536 5.37 -45.95 -9.69
CA PRO A 536 5.14 -46.22 -11.10
C PRO A 536 6.24 -45.68 -12.01
N ALA A 537 6.68 -46.46 -13.00
CA ALA A 537 7.63 -45.99 -14.00
C ALA A 537 7.09 -44.80 -14.81
N SER A 538 5.77 -44.72 -14.97
CA SER A 538 5.06 -43.58 -15.59
C SER A 538 5.19 -42.27 -14.81
N ASP A 539 5.60 -42.33 -13.54
CA ASP A 539 5.72 -41.16 -12.67
C ASP A 539 7.13 -40.53 -12.75
N MET A 540 8.02 -41.10 -13.56
CA MET A 540 9.33 -40.51 -13.89
C MET A 540 9.17 -39.27 -14.77
N ILE A 541 9.86 -38.19 -14.40
CA ILE A 541 9.93 -36.97 -15.20
C ILE A 541 11.09 -37.08 -16.20
N GLY A 542 10.80 -36.85 -17.48
CA GLY A 542 11.81 -36.87 -18.53
C GLY A 542 12.50 -38.23 -18.69
N LYS A 543 13.80 -38.22 -18.96
CA LYS A 543 14.59 -39.44 -19.20
C LYS A 543 15.29 -39.93 -17.93
N GLU A 544 15.38 -41.25 -17.80
CA GLU A 544 16.15 -41.91 -16.74
C GLU A 544 17.61 -41.45 -16.77
N GLY A 545 18.16 -41.11 -15.60
CA GLY A 545 19.55 -40.68 -15.45
C GLY A 545 19.82 -39.20 -15.75
N GLU A 546 18.82 -38.44 -16.22
CA GLU A 546 18.93 -36.99 -16.50
C GLU A 546 18.31 -36.09 -15.40
N GLY A 547 17.88 -36.66 -14.27
CA GLY A 547 17.18 -35.97 -13.17
C GLY A 547 17.91 -34.75 -12.62
N PHE A 548 19.23 -34.83 -12.44
CA PHE A 548 20.02 -33.69 -11.97
C PHE A 548 20.03 -32.53 -12.99
N LYS A 549 20.06 -32.81 -14.28
CA LYS A 549 19.99 -31.75 -15.29
C LYS A 549 18.64 -31.02 -15.23
N MET A 550 17.56 -31.78 -15.02
CA MET A 550 16.21 -31.21 -14.93
C MET A 550 16.03 -30.35 -13.68
N ILE A 551 16.52 -30.80 -12.52
CA ILE A 551 16.36 -30.07 -11.25
C ILE A 551 17.11 -28.74 -11.22
N MET A 552 18.21 -28.62 -11.97
CA MET A 552 19.00 -27.39 -12.04
C MET A 552 18.23 -26.21 -12.64
N HIS A 553 17.17 -26.45 -13.41
CA HIS A 553 16.33 -25.38 -13.97
C HIS A 553 15.64 -24.54 -12.88
N GLY A 554 15.22 -25.18 -11.78
CA GLY A 554 14.55 -24.51 -10.65
C GLY A 554 15.50 -23.88 -9.62
N MET A 555 16.78 -24.22 -9.60
CA MET A 555 17.67 -23.81 -8.51
C MET A 555 17.99 -22.31 -8.47
N ASN A 556 18.15 -21.66 -9.62
CA ASN A 556 18.36 -20.20 -9.64
C ASN A 556 17.08 -19.46 -9.26
N ALA A 557 15.92 -19.94 -9.72
CA ALA A 557 14.62 -19.41 -9.31
C ALA A 557 14.44 -19.54 -7.77
N GLU A 558 14.74 -20.70 -7.20
CA GLU A 558 14.68 -20.93 -5.74
C GLU A 558 15.51 -19.89 -4.97
N ARG A 559 16.74 -19.62 -5.40
CA ARG A 559 17.61 -18.60 -4.75
C ARG A 559 16.99 -17.21 -4.79
N VAL A 560 16.43 -16.81 -5.93
CA VAL A 560 15.77 -15.51 -6.10
C VAL A 560 14.55 -15.41 -5.18
N LEU A 561 13.71 -16.45 -5.16
CA LEU A 561 12.47 -16.49 -4.37
C LEU A 561 12.75 -16.49 -2.86
N VAL A 562 13.68 -17.33 -2.38
CA VAL A 562 14.10 -17.33 -0.97
C VAL A 562 14.76 -16.01 -0.58
N GLY A 563 15.50 -15.37 -1.48
CA GLY A 563 16.01 -14.02 -1.28
C GLY A 563 14.89 -12.99 -1.12
N ALA A 564 13.82 -13.09 -1.92
CA ALA A 564 12.64 -12.23 -1.80
C ALA A 564 11.89 -12.44 -0.47
N GLU A 565 11.79 -13.68 0.01
CA GLU A 565 11.24 -14.00 1.32
C GLU A 565 12.07 -13.38 2.46
N ALA A 566 13.41 -13.48 2.37
CA ALA A 566 14.32 -12.87 3.33
C ALA A 566 14.16 -11.34 3.35
N LEU A 567 14.05 -10.70 2.18
CA LEU A 567 13.77 -9.26 2.10
C LEU A 567 12.49 -8.89 2.85
N GLY A 568 11.41 -9.66 2.66
CA GLY A 568 10.15 -9.42 3.36
C GLY A 568 10.30 -9.46 4.88
N ILE A 569 11.07 -10.42 5.42
CA ILE A 569 11.39 -10.47 6.86
C ILE A 569 12.15 -9.21 7.27
N GLY A 570 13.16 -8.81 6.50
CA GLY A 570 13.96 -7.62 6.78
C GLY A 570 13.13 -6.33 6.84
N TYR A 571 12.24 -6.12 5.87
CA TYR A 571 11.33 -4.97 5.85
C TYR A 571 10.30 -5.03 6.99
N ALA A 572 9.75 -6.21 7.30
CA ALA A 572 8.83 -6.38 8.43
C ALA A 572 9.51 -6.04 9.77
N ALA A 573 10.74 -6.53 9.97
CA ALA A 573 11.54 -6.25 11.15
C ALA A 573 11.89 -4.76 11.27
N LEU A 574 12.38 -4.15 10.18
CA LEU A 574 12.73 -2.73 10.14
C LEU A 574 11.51 -1.85 10.41
N ARG A 575 10.33 -2.21 9.88
CA ARG A 575 9.08 -1.50 10.11
C ARG A 575 8.69 -1.51 11.58
N ARG A 576 8.69 -2.68 12.21
CA ARG A 576 8.40 -2.79 13.65
C ARG A 576 9.39 -1.99 14.50
N ALA A 577 10.68 -2.13 14.21
CA ALA A 577 11.73 -1.38 14.91
C ALA A 577 11.49 0.12 14.79
N SER A 578 11.22 0.61 13.57
CA SER A 578 10.97 2.02 13.30
C SER A 578 9.72 2.53 14.03
N ASN A 579 8.64 1.76 14.06
CA ASN A 579 7.42 2.14 14.80
C ASN A 579 7.69 2.22 16.31
N TYR A 580 8.28 1.18 16.88
CA TYR A 580 8.58 1.12 18.31
C TYR A 580 9.48 2.26 18.79
N VAL A 581 10.54 2.58 18.03
CA VAL A 581 11.51 3.60 18.45
C VAL A 581 10.96 5.03 18.35
N ASN A 582 9.92 5.25 17.54
CA ASN A 582 9.23 6.54 17.46
C ASN A 582 8.26 6.77 18.64
N GLU A 583 7.81 5.69 19.30
CA GLU A 583 6.85 5.76 20.40
C GLU A 583 7.51 5.61 21.77
N ARG A 584 8.52 4.74 21.89
CA ARG A 584 9.19 4.45 23.16
C ARG A 584 10.01 5.66 23.62
N VAL A 585 9.72 6.17 24.83
CA VAL A 585 10.44 7.29 25.44
C VAL A 585 11.43 6.80 26.50
N VAL A 586 12.70 7.20 26.38
CA VAL A 586 13.75 7.02 27.39
C VAL A 586 14.59 8.31 27.44
N PHE A 587 15.02 8.73 28.63
CA PHE A 587 15.71 10.01 28.85
C PHE A 587 14.93 11.22 28.27
N GLY A 588 13.60 11.19 28.38
CA GLY A 588 12.71 12.31 28.01
C GLY A 588 12.48 12.52 26.50
N ASN A 589 12.98 11.64 25.63
CA ASN A 589 12.71 11.71 24.18
C ASN A 589 12.38 10.32 23.61
N PRO A 590 11.67 10.24 22.47
CA PRO A 590 11.58 9.01 21.69
C PRO A 590 12.97 8.44 21.39
N VAL A 591 13.16 7.13 21.58
CA VAL A 591 14.48 6.50 21.46
C VAL A 591 15.04 6.57 20.03
N GLY A 592 14.18 6.68 19.02
CA GLY A 592 14.56 6.89 17.63
C GLY A 592 15.27 8.23 17.35
N LYS A 593 15.26 9.18 18.30
CA LYS A 593 16.03 10.42 18.23
C LYS A 593 17.53 10.20 18.48
N TYR A 594 17.90 9.13 19.18
CA TYR A 594 19.29 8.86 19.52
C TYR A 594 20.01 8.20 18.34
N GLN A 595 21.15 8.76 17.94
CA GLN A 595 21.94 8.27 16.81
C GLN A 595 22.39 6.81 16.95
N GLY A 596 22.57 6.34 18.19
CA GLY A 596 22.87 4.93 18.49
C GLY A 596 21.76 3.94 18.08
N ILE A 597 20.52 4.42 17.87
CA ILE A 597 19.40 3.65 17.33
C ILE A 597 19.12 4.05 15.87
N GLN A 598 19.13 5.35 15.58
CA GLN A 598 18.80 5.88 14.27
C GLN A 598 19.77 5.41 13.17
N HIS A 599 21.08 5.46 13.41
CA HIS A 599 22.07 5.10 12.38
C HIS A 599 22.04 3.61 12.02
N PRO A 600 22.01 2.65 12.99
CA PRO A 600 21.89 1.23 12.64
C PRO A 600 20.62 0.89 11.85
N LEU A 601 19.47 1.51 12.18
CA LEU A 601 18.24 1.30 11.43
C LEU A 601 18.33 1.87 10.00
N ALA A 602 18.96 3.04 9.83
CA ALA A 602 19.22 3.61 8.52
C ALA A 602 20.15 2.72 7.68
N GLU A 603 21.18 2.13 8.30
CA GLU A 603 22.07 1.16 7.65
C GLU A 603 21.31 -0.09 7.18
N CYS A 604 20.44 -0.63 8.03
CA CYS A 604 19.56 -1.74 7.65
C CYS A 604 18.69 -1.40 6.44
N TRP A 605 18.09 -0.21 6.40
CA TRP A 605 17.31 0.23 5.23
C TRP A 605 18.13 0.27 3.95
N MET A 606 19.32 0.89 3.97
CA MET A 606 20.19 0.99 2.79
C MET A 606 20.62 -0.40 2.28
N ASN A 607 20.92 -1.32 3.19
CA ASN A 607 21.30 -2.69 2.85
C ASN A 607 20.12 -3.49 2.25
N LEU A 608 18.92 -3.36 2.82
CA LEU A 608 17.71 -3.99 2.31
C LEU A 608 17.35 -3.48 0.90
N GLU A 609 17.39 -2.16 0.67
CA GLU A 609 17.14 -1.60 -0.67
C GLU A 609 18.16 -2.10 -1.69
N SER A 610 19.45 -2.16 -1.31
CA SER A 610 20.51 -2.68 -2.18
C SER A 610 20.28 -4.15 -2.55
N ALA A 611 19.91 -4.97 -1.57
CA ALA A 611 19.59 -6.38 -1.79
C ALA A 611 18.31 -6.55 -2.63
N ARG A 612 17.29 -5.70 -2.43
CA ARG A 612 16.05 -5.72 -3.19
C ARG A 612 16.27 -5.45 -4.67
N LEU A 613 17.08 -4.44 -5.01
CA LEU A 613 17.45 -4.16 -6.38
C LEU A 613 18.19 -5.34 -7.04
N MET A 614 19.09 -6.01 -6.30
CA MET A 614 19.80 -7.18 -6.80
C MET A 614 18.87 -8.38 -7.05
N ILE A 615 17.95 -8.67 -6.13
CA ILE A 615 16.96 -9.75 -6.28
C ILE A 615 16.02 -9.47 -7.46
N TYR A 616 15.54 -8.24 -7.61
CA TYR A 616 14.62 -7.88 -8.70
C TYR A 616 15.32 -7.93 -10.06
N LEU A 617 16.60 -7.52 -10.10
CA LEU A 617 17.43 -7.71 -11.28
C LEU A 617 17.59 -9.19 -11.64
N ALA A 618 17.92 -10.04 -10.66
CA ALA A 618 18.10 -11.46 -10.86
C ALA A 618 16.82 -12.13 -11.38
N ALA A 619 15.66 -11.78 -10.82
CA ALA A 619 14.36 -12.26 -11.26
C ALA A 619 14.07 -11.88 -12.71
N ARG A 620 14.29 -10.60 -13.06
CA ARG A 620 14.08 -10.10 -14.42
C ARG A 620 15.02 -10.77 -15.43
N LEU A 621 16.29 -10.96 -15.08
CA LEU A 621 17.26 -11.63 -15.94
C LEU A 621 16.88 -13.11 -16.15
N TYR A 622 16.44 -13.78 -15.08
CA TYR A 622 15.95 -15.15 -15.16
C TYR A 622 14.79 -15.26 -16.17
N ASP A 623 13.79 -14.37 -16.09
CA ASP A 623 12.66 -14.36 -17.02
C ASP A 623 13.06 -14.04 -18.47
N GLN A 624 14.19 -13.34 -18.66
CA GLN A 624 14.79 -13.08 -19.97
C GLN A 624 15.64 -14.26 -20.50
N GLY A 625 15.66 -15.40 -19.79
CA GLY A 625 16.39 -16.60 -20.18
C GLY A 625 17.86 -16.60 -19.76
N TYR A 626 18.28 -15.69 -18.88
CA TYR A 626 19.63 -15.70 -18.33
C TYR A 626 19.81 -16.88 -17.36
N VAL A 627 20.81 -17.71 -17.63
CA VAL A 627 20.99 -19.00 -16.93
C VAL A 627 22.13 -19.01 -15.92
N ASP A 628 23.05 -18.04 -15.99
CA ASP A 628 24.17 -18.00 -15.05
C ASP A 628 23.72 -17.53 -13.65
N GLY A 629 24.50 -17.91 -12.65
CA GLY A 629 24.07 -17.89 -11.26
C GLY A 629 24.53 -16.69 -10.44
N GLU A 630 25.35 -15.79 -10.97
CA GLU A 630 26.00 -14.73 -10.20
C GLU A 630 24.99 -13.79 -9.53
N TYR A 631 23.97 -13.34 -10.25
CA TYR A 631 22.96 -12.42 -9.73
C TYR A 631 22.03 -13.11 -8.73
N ALA A 632 21.63 -14.35 -9.00
CA ALA A 632 20.80 -15.13 -8.08
C ALA A 632 21.56 -15.44 -6.77
N ASN A 633 22.84 -15.83 -6.86
CA ASN A 633 23.69 -16.08 -5.71
C ASN A 633 23.96 -14.79 -4.91
N ALA A 634 24.40 -13.72 -5.58
CA ALA A 634 24.68 -12.44 -4.93
C ALA A 634 23.41 -11.84 -4.29
N GLY A 635 22.30 -11.83 -5.01
CA GLY A 635 21.02 -11.35 -4.50
C GLY A 635 20.58 -12.10 -3.26
N LYS A 636 20.59 -13.44 -3.30
CA LYS A 636 20.22 -14.27 -2.15
C LYS A 636 21.13 -14.02 -0.95
N TYR A 637 22.45 -13.96 -1.17
CA TYR A 637 23.40 -13.68 -0.09
C TYR A 637 23.17 -12.32 0.56
N LEU A 638 23.08 -11.26 -0.25
CA LEU A 638 22.85 -9.89 0.23
C LEU A 638 21.52 -9.78 0.97
N ALA A 639 20.45 -10.39 0.45
CA ALA A 639 19.14 -10.39 1.09
C ALA A 639 19.17 -11.10 2.45
N SER A 640 19.76 -12.30 2.53
CA SER A 640 19.84 -13.08 3.76
C SER A 640 20.64 -12.37 4.86
N GLU A 641 21.81 -11.82 4.54
CA GLU A 641 22.63 -11.10 5.52
C GLU A 641 21.94 -9.79 5.95
N SER A 642 21.33 -9.05 5.02
CA SER A 642 20.63 -7.80 5.33
C SER A 642 19.39 -8.03 6.18
N ALA A 643 18.60 -9.06 5.88
CA ALA A 643 17.42 -9.46 6.63
C ALA A 643 17.77 -9.89 8.05
N PHE A 644 18.80 -10.72 8.22
CA PHE A 644 19.28 -11.13 9.53
C PHE A 644 19.74 -9.93 10.36
N LYS A 645 20.53 -9.03 9.78
CA LYS A 645 20.98 -7.79 10.45
C LYS A 645 19.79 -6.90 10.83
N ALA A 646 18.80 -6.74 9.95
CA ALA A 646 17.59 -5.97 10.24
C ALA A 646 16.76 -6.60 11.39
N ALA A 647 16.61 -7.93 11.41
CA ALA A 647 15.92 -8.64 12.48
C ALA A 647 16.66 -8.52 13.83
N GLU A 648 17.98 -8.67 13.83
CA GLU A 648 18.82 -8.45 15.02
C GLU A 648 18.67 -7.01 15.53
N ARG A 649 18.78 -6.01 14.64
CA ARG A 649 18.60 -4.61 15.02
C ARG A 649 17.20 -4.30 15.50
N ALA A 650 16.18 -4.99 15.01
CA ALA A 650 14.83 -4.85 15.51
C ALA A 650 14.74 -5.29 16.98
N ILE A 651 15.29 -6.45 17.33
CA ILE A 651 15.34 -6.94 18.72
C ILE A 651 16.09 -5.94 19.61
N LEU A 652 17.30 -5.53 19.19
CA LEU A 652 18.12 -4.61 19.97
C LEU A 652 17.45 -3.25 20.17
N SER A 653 16.71 -2.77 19.17
CA SER A 653 15.95 -1.50 19.27
C SER A 653 14.77 -1.58 20.23
N HIS A 654 14.17 -2.77 20.40
CA HIS A 654 13.11 -3.00 21.39
C HIS A 654 13.65 -3.26 22.80
N GLY A 655 14.95 -3.51 22.96
CA GLY A 655 15.57 -3.87 24.23
C GLY A 655 14.96 -5.17 24.78
N GLY A 656 14.61 -5.19 26.08
CA GLY A 656 14.00 -6.37 26.71
C GLY A 656 12.71 -6.84 26.04
N MET A 657 11.92 -5.90 25.48
CA MET A 657 10.69 -6.23 24.75
C MET A 657 10.97 -6.97 23.45
N GLY A 658 12.16 -6.78 22.86
CA GLY A 658 12.57 -7.50 21.65
C GLY A 658 12.76 -9.00 21.87
N TYR A 659 12.88 -9.44 23.12
CA TYR A 659 13.00 -10.85 23.49
C TYR A 659 11.63 -11.51 23.76
N ALA A 660 10.56 -10.71 23.88
CA ALA A 660 9.22 -11.20 24.14
C ALA A 660 8.49 -11.53 22.83
N LYS A 661 7.81 -12.69 22.79
CA LYS A 661 7.09 -13.17 21.61
C LYS A 661 5.97 -12.24 21.15
N GLU A 662 5.37 -11.47 22.07
CA GLU A 662 4.29 -10.52 21.78
C GLU A 662 4.70 -9.38 20.82
N TYR A 663 6.00 -9.10 20.68
CA TYR A 663 6.50 -8.07 19.75
C TYR A 663 6.89 -8.63 18.37
N HIS A 664 6.85 -9.95 18.19
CA HIS A 664 7.11 -10.70 16.94
C HIS A 664 8.51 -10.54 16.32
N VAL A 665 9.31 -9.53 16.71
CA VAL A 665 10.65 -9.30 16.17
C VAL A 665 11.62 -10.44 16.46
N GLU A 666 11.43 -11.15 17.57
CA GLU A 666 12.20 -12.35 17.91
C GLU A 666 12.00 -13.46 16.87
N ARG A 667 10.76 -13.65 16.39
CA ARG A 667 10.43 -14.63 15.35
C ARG A 667 11.15 -14.32 14.05
N TYR A 668 11.19 -13.05 13.66
CA TYR A 668 11.89 -12.63 12.44
C TYR A 668 13.38 -12.96 12.48
N LEU A 669 14.04 -12.87 13.65
CA LEU A 669 15.44 -13.29 13.77
C LEU A 669 15.57 -14.81 13.61
N ARG A 670 14.70 -15.59 14.27
CA ARG A 670 14.69 -17.06 14.16
C ARG A 670 14.47 -17.51 12.72
N GLU A 671 13.53 -16.90 12.00
CA GLU A 671 13.23 -17.22 10.60
C GLU A 671 14.33 -16.73 9.65
N ALA A 672 14.88 -15.53 9.84
CA ALA A 672 15.93 -14.98 8.97
C ALA A 672 17.18 -15.86 8.91
N MET A 673 17.48 -16.60 9.98
CA MET A 673 18.61 -17.52 10.06
C MET A 673 18.57 -18.61 8.97
N LEU A 674 17.37 -19.13 8.65
CA LEU A 674 17.23 -20.20 7.65
C LEU A 674 17.76 -19.76 6.27
N SER A 675 17.45 -18.52 5.87
CA SER A 675 17.88 -17.99 4.59
C SER A 675 19.41 -17.89 4.48
N ARG A 676 20.17 -17.88 5.58
CA ARG A 676 21.64 -17.90 5.53
C ARG A 676 22.20 -19.29 5.23
N ILE A 677 21.42 -20.32 5.52
CA ILE A 677 21.80 -21.74 5.40
C ILE A 677 21.31 -22.34 4.08
N ALA A 678 20.02 -22.14 3.76
CA ALA A 678 19.34 -22.78 2.64
C ALA A 678 18.93 -21.75 1.57
N PRO A 679 18.73 -22.17 0.30
CA PRO A 679 19.01 -23.50 -0.25
C PRO A 679 20.51 -23.77 -0.49
N ILE A 680 21.33 -22.74 -0.39
CA ILE A 680 22.79 -22.81 -0.52
C ILE A 680 23.44 -21.90 0.53
N SER A 681 24.50 -22.35 1.19
CA SER A 681 25.16 -21.58 2.24
C SER A 681 25.87 -20.34 1.68
N GLY A 682 26.10 -19.34 2.54
CA GLY A 682 26.84 -18.14 2.18
C GLY A 682 28.27 -18.45 1.70
N GLU A 683 28.90 -19.47 2.25
CA GLU A 683 30.24 -19.93 1.87
C GLU A 683 30.24 -20.46 0.45
N MET A 684 29.25 -21.28 0.09
CA MET A 684 29.12 -21.85 -1.26
C MET A 684 28.78 -20.77 -2.30
N ILE A 685 28.03 -19.74 -1.92
CA ILE A 685 27.82 -18.55 -2.76
C ILE A 685 29.15 -17.82 -3.00
N LYS A 686 29.91 -17.52 -1.93
CA LYS A 686 31.21 -16.83 -2.04
C LYS A 686 32.20 -17.62 -2.89
N ASN A 687 32.20 -18.93 -2.71
CA ASN A 687 32.93 -19.90 -3.51
C ASN A 687 32.58 -19.79 -5.01
N TYR A 688 31.29 -19.80 -5.35
CA TYR A 688 30.83 -19.61 -6.74
C TYR A 688 31.29 -18.26 -7.30
N ILE A 689 31.09 -17.16 -6.56
CA ILE A 689 31.48 -15.81 -7.00
C ILE A 689 33.01 -15.72 -7.18
N GLY A 690 33.79 -16.19 -6.21
CA GLY A 690 35.25 -16.19 -6.27
C GLY A 690 35.79 -16.97 -7.47
N GLN A 691 35.25 -18.15 -7.74
CA GLN A 691 35.70 -18.96 -8.85
C GLN A 691 35.17 -18.49 -10.21
N LYS A 692 33.86 -18.30 -10.34
CA LYS A 692 33.18 -18.09 -11.63
C LYS A 692 33.16 -16.63 -12.07
N VAL A 693 33.01 -15.70 -11.13
CA VAL A 693 32.93 -14.26 -11.43
C VAL A 693 34.30 -13.62 -11.38
N LEU A 694 35.08 -13.90 -10.33
CA LEU A 694 36.42 -13.30 -10.15
C LEU A 694 37.53 -14.07 -10.87
N GLY A 695 37.26 -15.29 -11.35
CA GLY A 695 38.25 -16.12 -12.04
C GLY A 695 39.37 -16.66 -11.14
N LEU A 696 39.16 -16.69 -9.81
CA LEU A 696 40.16 -17.19 -8.87
C LEU A 696 40.22 -18.72 -8.89
N PRO A 697 41.37 -19.33 -8.50
CA PRO A 697 41.52 -20.78 -8.45
C PRO A 697 40.44 -21.47 -7.61
N LYS A 698 39.99 -22.65 -8.07
CA LYS A 698 38.96 -23.46 -7.40
C LYS A 698 39.45 -23.92 -6.02
N SER A 699 38.67 -23.63 -4.97
CA SER A 699 39.01 -23.94 -3.57
C SER A 699 38.41 -25.24 -3.03
N TYR A 700 37.44 -25.86 -3.72
CA TYR A 700 36.72 -27.07 -3.29
C TYR A 700 36.20 -27.87 -4.48
#